data_AF-A0A1Y1XN61-F1
#
_entry.id   AF-A0A1Y1XN61-F1
#
_cell.length_a   1.000
_cell.length_b   1.000
_cell.length_c   1.000
_cell.angle_alpha   90.00
_cell.angle_beta   90.00
_cell.angle_gamma   90.00
#
_symmetry.space_group_name_H-M   'P 1'
#
loop_
_entity.id
_entity.type
_entity.pdbx_description
1 polymer ?
#
loop_
_entity_poly.entity_id
_entity_poly.type
_entity_poly.pdbx_seq_one_letter_code
_entity_poly.pdbx_strand_id
1 'polypeptide(L)'
;MTTFINKGQRPELFELTDNEVAVFRVTISDDEFIQLKQKTNVGNKINNRYKLTEQMYLQANGFVQFLSHFNFKQTYPGKNFTEVLPELNINEEGFAQIDPTEVLNRLNITKEGILGIDLTSNENFQNIYEIIDNTIYSRPEFNLTKIMRTMDRLGHDDNDQEEGNIKQQQQNFNSNSEEVFKTKQATLNVELNGNQEDFETVTFSIGGYSSHSYGKQGFNFKIHGNKVLYGRKQFRLRSDAREATFLRSKLVCDIQNRLGIPSISANYATLYINDEYMGLYVLMDIYRPSWIKYEYGEKDTKTLYQCKSTGNFLTVEKSINSCINRNDEVKDHSEWVKFITSLNKAQTVEEIESIFDVDLFLTQIALEFLFGSWDHFLNYGHNYYLYKPVNDKWKYLSYDFDAEFGQDLDLPFFRFIYEDMPELMINFNTDYPKYSFGKWTKKNHLIEILILNNPGRFNKILKNIVTEVFNPTTLFSHIDELKEFIRPYVELDKIPDNNGKYPGRLNEKLDDYTLEQWEANSEFTTIQTTTGFKAYGIKYWILEKYRFICKTYYMDCDPIYIDENYEYPINKNVEYLSYFPSLDPSTTTTTTIRRITTSTTTTTTTTTTTSFITPTKIATTYNCLAELLGYSCCSPENTNIYLQDENGDWGFDFEKNEWCGLTPYIETCWSEEIGYPCCKTCDVFYEEDYEGRWGIENDNWCGIPTSCSYN
;
A
#
# COMPACT_ATOMS: atom_id res chain seq x y z
N MET A 1 -20.34 11.46 -22.52
CA MET A 1 -19.16 12.33 -22.36
C MET A 1 -18.92 12.49 -20.88
N THR A 2 -17.92 11.79 -20.36
CA THR A 2 -17.45 12.06 -18.99
C THR A 2 -16.98 13.50 -18.91
N THR A 3 -17.48 14.25 -17.93
CA THR A 3 -17.03 15.63 -17.64
C THR A 3 -16.00 15.66 -16.51
N PHE A 4 -15.48 14.49 -16.12
CA PHE A 4 -14.57 14.35 -14.99
C PHE A 4 -13.22 15.02 -15.25
N ILE A 5 -12.76 15.03 -16.50
CA ILE A 5 -11.50 15.65 -16.93
C ILE A 5 -11.83 16.68 -18.00
N ASN A 6 -11.25 17.88 -17.91
CA ASN A 6 -11.49 18.91 -18.91
C ASN A 6 -10.79 18.55 -20.24
N LYS A 7 -11.43 18.88 -21.36
CA LYS A 7 -10.82 18.75 -22.69
C LYS A 7 -9.53 19.57 -22.80
N GLY A 8 -8.54 19.02 -23.50
CA GLY A 8 -7.20 19.58 -23.66
C GLY A 8 -6.23 19.25 -22.52
N GLN A 9 -6.65 18.53 -21.47
CA GLN A 9 -5.77 18.11 -20.37
C GLN A 9 -5.07 16.78 -20.64
N ARG A 10 -5.50 16.03 -21.65
CA ARG A 10 -4.94 14.73 -22.01
C ARG A 10 -4.62 14.66 -23.50
N PRO A 11 -3.80 13.69 -23.92
CA PRO A 11 -3.58 13.44 -25.32
C PRO A 11 -4.86 13.04 -26.03
N GLU A 12 -4.96 13.42 -27.30
CA GLU A 12 -6.11 13.16 -28.16
C GLU A 12 -6.59 11.70 -28.10
N LEU A 13 -5.68 10.72 -28.07
CA LEU A 13 -6.03 9.30 -27.92
C LEU A 13 -6.99 9.02 -26.75
N PHE A 14 -6.72 9.61 -25.58
CA PHE A 14 -7.47 9.33 -24.35
C PHE A 14 -8.77 10.14 -24.28
N GLU A 15 -8.81 11.31 -24.90
CA GLU A 15 -10.04 12.10 -25.02
C GLU A 15 -11.02 11.47 -26.02
N LEU A 16 -10.51 10.96 -27.14
CA LEU A 16 -11.33 10.28 -28.15
C LEU A 16 -11.95 8.98 -27.62
N THR A 17 -11.30 8.33 -26.64
CA THR A 17 -11.77 7.08 -26.02
C THR A 17 -12.71 7.30 -24.83
N ASP A 18 -13.01 8.54 -24.43
CA ASP A 18 -13.93 8.85 -23.32
C ASP A 18 -15.38 8.41 -23.56
N ASN A 19 -15.75 8.15 -24.83
CA ASN A 19 -17.12 7.83 -25.23
C ASN A 19 -17.21 6.55 -26.06
N GLU A 20 -16.09 5.92 -26.36
CA GLU A 20 -16.02 4.74 -27.19
C GLU A 20 -14.80 3.91 -26.79
N VAL A 21 -15.00 2.60 -26.62
CA VAL A 21 -13.90 1.66 -26.43
C VAL A 21 -13.29 1.36 -27.80
N ALA A 22 -12.05 1.81 -28.01
CA ALA A 22 -11.33 1.61 -29.26
C ALA A 22 -11.13 0.11 -29.58
N VAL A 23 -11.09 -0.24 -30.86
CA VAL A 23 -10.79 -1.62 -31.31
C VAL A 23 -9.37 -1.67 -31.85
N PHE A 24 -8.53 -2.51 -31.25
CA PHE A 24 -7.15 -2.73 -31.66
C PHE A 24 -7.05 -4.11 -32.32
N ARG A 25 -6.59 -4.16 -33.56
CA ARG A 25 -6.34 -5.41 -34.29
C ARG A 25 -4.86 -5.55 -34.59
N VAL A 26 -4.24 -6.59 -34.06
CA VAL A 26 -2.84 -6.93 -34.26
C VAL A 26 -2.74 -8.13 -35.17
N THR A 27 -1.88 -8.05 -36.18
CA THR A 27 -1.52 -9.21 -37.00
C THR A 27 -0.05 -9.55 -36.80
N ILE A 28 0.21 -10.83 -36.50
CA ILE A 28 1.53 -11.45 -36.40
C ILE A 28 1.53 -12.75 -37.21
N SER A 29 2.70 -13.35 -37.48
CA SER A 29 2.73 -14.64 -38.17
C SER A 29 2.10 -15.76 -37.31
N ASP A 30 1.58 -16.80 -37.95
CA ASP A 30 0.98 -17.94 -37.24
C ASP A 30 1.99 -18.61 -36.29
N ASP A 31 3.26 -18.73 -36.71
CA ASP A 31 4.34 -19.26 -35.88
C ASP A 31 4.60 -18.38 -34.65
N GLU A 32 4.59 -17.06 -34.82
CA GLU A 32 4.70 -16.12 -33.69
C GLU A 32 3.48 -16.21 -32.76
N PHE A 33 2.28 -16.41 -33.30
CA PHE A 33 1.08 -16.55 -32.47
C PHE A 33 1.10 -17.84 -31.65
N ILE A 34 1.56 -18.95 -32.24
CA ILE A 34 1.82 -20.20 -31.51
C ILE A 34 2.85 -19.97 -30.41
N GLN A 35 3.96 -19.30 -30.70
CA GLN A 35 4.99 -18.97 -29.70
C GLN A 35 4.44 -18.08 -28.58
N LEU A 36 3.60 -17.10 -28.90
CA LEU A 36 2.94 -16.26 -27.91
C LEU A 36 2.10 -17.12 -26.97
N LYS A 37 1.22 -17.98 -27.50
CA LYS A 37 0.38 -18.88 -26.68
C LYS A 37 1.23 -19.83 -25.82
N GLN A 38 2.32 -20.38 -26.37
CA GLN A 38 3.24 -21.26 -25.61
C GLN A 38 3.94 -20.52 -24.47
N LYS A 39 4.43 -19.30 -24.71
CA LYS A 39 5.15 -18.48 -23.70
C LYS A 39 4.23 -17.89 -22.63
N THR A 40 2.92 -17.82 -22.89
CA THR A 40 1.93 -17.31 -21.94
C THR A 40 1.21 -18.42 -21.19
N ASN A 41 1.04 -19.60 -21.79
CA ASN A 41 0.54 -20.80 -21.14
C ASN A 41 1.61 -21.52 -20.31
N VAL A 42 2.41 -20.75 -19.57
CA VAL A 42 3.43 -21.27 -18.65
C VAL A 42 2.80 -21.92 -17.42
N GLY A 43 1.50 -21.73 -17.24
CA GLY A 43 0.71 -22.57 -16.37
C GLY A 43 1.07 -22.38 -14.91
N ASN A 44 0.50 -21.36 -14.27
CA ASN A 44 0.62 -21.20 -12.83
C ASN A 44 -0.71 -21.51 -12.12
N LYS A 45 -1.42 -22.61 -12.49
CA LYS A 45 -2.00 -23.40 -11.36
C LYS A 45 -0.80 -23.59 -10.45
N ILE A 46 -0.93 -23.30 -9.17
CA ILE A 46 0.10 -23.62 -8.19
C ILE A 46 0.28 -25.16 -8.24
N ASN A 47 1.13 -25.58 -9.16
CA ASN A 47 1.39 -26.95 -9.56
C ASN A 47 2.83 -27.04 -10.09
N ASN A 48 3.67 -26.09 -9.67
CA ASN A 48 5.11 -26.13 -9.85
C ASN A 48 5.73 -26.41 -8.48
N ARG A 49 5.67 -27.68 -8.06
CA ARG A 49 6.52 -28.15 -6.94
C ARG A 49 7.92 -27.60 -7.11
N TYR A 50 8.49 -27.76 -8.30
CA TYR A 50 9.81 -27.29 -8.67
C TYR A 50 10.03 -25.78 -8.44
N LYS A 51 9.12 -24.89 -8.87
CA LYS A 51 9.31 -23.43 -8.64
C LYS A 51 9.04 -23.00 -7.21
N LEU A 52 8.08 -23.61 -6.52
CA LEU A 52 7.85 -23.36 -5.09
C LEU A 52 9.07 -23.80 -4.29
N THR A 53 9.55 -25.02 -4.52
CA THR A 53 10.75 -25.56 -3.86
C THR A 53 12.01 -24.78 -4.21
N GLU A 54 12.14 -24.28 -5.45
CA GLU A 54 13.28 -23.47 -5.88
C GLU A 54 13.22 -22.05 -5.29
N GLN A 55 12.05 -21.41 -5.25
CA GLN A 55 11.88 -20.12 -4.57
C GLN A 55 12.15 -20.22 -3.07
N MET A 56 11.69 -21.30 -2.44
CA MET A 56 11.89 -21.52 -1.01
C MET A 56 13.34 -21.89 -0.69
N TYR A 57 13.99 -22.68 -1.55
CA TYR A 57 15.45 -22.88 -1.50
C TYR A 57 16.19 -21.55 -1.55
N LEU A 58 15.86 -20.69 -2.52
CA LEU A 58 16.51 -19.39 -2.68
C LEU A 58 16.25 -18.46 -1.48
N GLN A 59 15.06 -18.52 -0.88
CA GLN A 59 14.71 -17.74 0.30
C GLN A 59 15.44 -18.23 1.56
N ALA A 60 15.42 -19.54 1.83
CA ALA A 60 16.15 -20.12 2.96
C ALA A 60 17.67 -19.93 2.82
N ASN A 61 18.21 -20.15 1.61
CA ASN A 61 19.60 -19.87 1.30
C ASN A 61 19.94 -18.39 1.51
N GLY A 62 19.13 -17.48 0.95
CA GLY A 62 19.33 -16.04 1.14
C GLY A 62 19.29 -15.61 2.61
N PHE A 63 18.38 -16.19 3.40
CA PHE A 63 18.28 -15.87 4.82
C PHE A 63 19.44 -16.41 5.64
N VAL A 64 19.86 -17.67 5.44
CA VAL A 64 21.02 -18.24 6.13
C VAL A 64 22.32 -17.50 5.76
N GLN A 65 22.46 -17.12 4.49
CA GLN A 65 23.57 -16.27 4.02
C GLN A 65 23.52 -14.88 4.66
N PHE A 66 22.34 -14.31 4.84
CA PHE A 66 22.18 -13.06 5.57
C PHE A 66 22.61 -13.23 7.03
N LEU A 67 22.15 -14.27 7.73
CA LEU A 67 22.52 -14.53 9.13
C LEU A 67 24.04 -14.70 9.33
N SER A 68 24.77 -15.31 8.40
CA SER A 68 26.22 -15.47 8.54
C SER A 68 27.01 -14.17 8.37
N HIS A 69 26.43 -13.15 7.74
CA HIS A 69 27.09 -11.87 7.47
C HIS A 69 26.48 -10.70 8.23
N PHE A 70 25.36 -10.92 8.92
CA PHE A 70 24.68 -9.91 9.70
C PHE A 70 25.39 -9.69 11.04
N ASN A 71 25.66 -8.43 11.37
CA ASN A 71 26.26 -8.06 12.65
C ASN A 71 25.17 -7.83 13.69
N PHE A 72 24.90 -8.87 14.48
CA PHE A 72 23.84 -8.88 15.49
C PHE A 72 24.14 -7.93 16.64
N LYS A 73 25.39 -7.88 17.10
CA LYS A 73 25.77 -6.99 18.22
C LYS A 73 25.74 -5.52 17.84
N GLN A 74 26.04 -5.20 16.59
CA GLN A 74 25.87 -3.85 16.06
C GLN A 74 24.39 -3.49 15.92
N THR A 75 23.57 -4.41 15.41
CA THR A 75 22.17 -4.10 15.09
C THR A 75 21.24 -4.15 16.30
N TYR A 76 21.51 -5.02 17.27
CA TYR A 76 20.76 -5.10 18.53
C TYR A 76 21.74 -4.97 19.73
N PRO A 77 22.25 -3.77 19.99
CA PRO A 77 23.23 -3.55 21.05
C PRO A 77 22.67 -3.90 22.43
N GLY A 78 23.54 -4.40 23.32
CA GLY A 78 23.17 -4.75 24.69
C GLY A 78 22.36 -6.05 24.88
N LYS A 79 22.00 -6.76 23.80
CA LYS A 79 21.26 -8.02 23.89
C LYS A 79 22.18 -9.23 24.12
N ASN A 80 21.75 -10.17 24.97
CA ASN A 80 22.48 -11.40 25.25
C ASN A 80 22.18 -12.49 24.21
N PHE A 81 22.91 -12.52 23.11
CA PHE A 81 22.65 -13.44 22.01
C PHE A 81 22.85 -14.92 22.33
N THR A 82 23.66 -15.25 23.33
CA THR A 82 23.79 -16.63 23.80
C THR A 82 22.49 -17.14 24.45
N GLU A 83 21.60 -16.23 24.85
CA GLU A 83 20.29 -16.54 25.43
C GLU A 83 19.16 -16.45 24.40
N VAL A 84 19.14 -15.39 23.59
CA VAL A 84 18.03 -15.14 22.66
C VAL A 84 18.20 -15.82 21.29
N LEU A 85 19.43 -15.98 20.81
CA LEU A 85 19.77 -16.63 19.53
C LEU A 85 20.92 -17.64 19.69
N PRO A 86 20.81 -18.62 20.61
CA PRO A 86 21.88 -19.56 20.92
C PRO A 86 22.32 -20.39 19.71
N GLU A 87 21.43 -20.59 18.73
CA GLU A 87 21.69 -21.40 17.54
C GLU A 87 22.74 -20.77 16.60
N LEU A 88 22.94 -19.44 16.68
CA LEU A 88 23.85 -18.70 15.80
C LEU A 88 25.29 -18.62 16.31
N ASN A 89 25.52 -19.00 17.57
CA ASN A 89 26.83 -18.94 18.24
C ASN A 89 27.60 -17.64 17.91
N ILE A 90 26.96 -16.50 18.13
CA ILE A 90 27.48 -15.19 17.73
C ILE A 90 28.78 -14.88 18.48
N ASN A 91 29.84 -14.57 17.74
CA ASN A 91 31.17 -14.34 18.30
C ASN A 91 31.28 -12.96 18.98
N GLU A 92 32.47 -12.67 19.52
CA GLU A 92 32.73 -11.40 20.20
C GLU A 92 32.50 -10.17 19.30
N GLU A 93 32.82 -10.28 18.00
CA GLU A 93 32.69 -9.25 16.97
C GLU A 93 31.25 -9.06 16.45
N GLY A 94 30.31 -9.92 16.85
CA GLY A 94 28.87 -9.78 16.56
C GLY A 94 28.35 -10.58 15.37
N PHE A 95 29.17 -11.45 14.78
CA PHE A 95 28.78 -12.29 13.64
C PHE A 95 28.47 -13.72 14.05
N ALA A 96 27.43 -14.30 13.46
CA ALA A 96 27.07 -15.71 13.65
C ALA A 96 28.20 -16.63 13.18
N GLN A 97 28.60 -17.60 14.02
CA GLN A 97 29.62 -18.60 13.67
C GLN A 97 28.97 -19.81 13.00
N ILE A 98 28.32 -19.55 11.86
CA ILE A 98 27.66 -20.55 11.05
C ILE A 98 28.28 -20.56 9.65
N ASP A 99 28.49 -21.75 9.07
CA ASP A 99 28.75 -21.88 7.64
C ASP A 99 27.41 -22.08 6.93
N PRO A 100 26.97 -21.15 6.06
CA PRO A 100 25.71 -21.28 5.36
C PRO A 100 25.57 -22.59 4.58
N THR A 101 26.65 -23.07 3.98
CA THR A 101 26.66 -24.32 3.23
C THR A 101 26.49 -25.51 4.17
N GLU A 102 27.14 -25.51 5.33
CA GLU A 102 26.98 -26.56 6.34
C GLU A 102 25.57 -26.57 6.93
N VAL A 103 25.02 -25.40 7.26
CA VAL A 103 23.64 -25.25 7.78
C VAL A 103 22.62 -25.75 6.76
N LEU A 104 22.72 -25.32 5.50
CA LEU A 104 21.79 -25.75 4.45
C LEU A 104 21.90 -27.25 4.15
N ASN A 105 23.11 -27.80 4.13
CA ASN A 105 23.32 -29.24 3.96
C ASN A 105 22.76 -30.05 5.13
N ARG A 106 23.00 -29.60 6.38
CA ARG A 106 22.50 -30.25 7.60
C ARG A 106 20.98 -30.26 7.66
N LEU A 107 20.33 -29.17 7.23
CA LEU A 107 18.87 -29.06 7.17
C LEU A 107 18.27 -29.75 5.93
N ASN A 108 19.09 -30.37 5.08
CA ASN A 108 18.70 -30.95 3.80
C ASN A 108 17.99 -29.95 2.85
N ILE A 109 18.34 -28.66 2.97
CA ILE A 109 17.89 -27.57 2.11
C ILE A 109 18.82 -27.52 0.89
N THR A 110 18.86 -28.63 0.15
CA THR A 110 19.60 -28.79 -1.10
C THR A 110 18.62 -28.92 -2.26
N LYS A 111 19.07 -28.67 -3.49
CA LYS A 111 18.21 -28.82 -4.67
C LYS A 111 17.60 -30.23 -4.73
N GLU A 112 18.39 -31.25 -4.44
CA GLU A 112 17.98 -32.65 -4.42
C GLU A 112 17.12 -32.99 -3.18
N GLY A 113 17.44 -32.43 -2.01
CA GLY A 113 16.73 -32.68 -0.75
C GLY A 113 15.31 -32.11 -0.74
N ILE A 114 15.11 -30.93 -1.34
CA ILE A 114 13.80 -30.27 -1.40
C ILE A 114 12.92 -30.89 -2.51
N LEU A 115 13.51 -31.39 -3.60
CA LEU A 115 12.79 -32.15 -4.63
C LEU A 115 12.25 -33.50 -4.12
N GLY A 116 12.81 -34.02 -3.02
CA GLY A 116 12.39 -35.27 -2.38
C GLY A 116 11.22 -35.12 -1.40
N ILE A 117 10.73 -33.91 -1.12
CA ILE A 117 9.61 -33.69 -0.20
C ILE A 117 8.31 -34.18 -0.85
N ASP A 118 7.62 -35.13 -0.21
CA ASP A 118 6.36 -35.66 -0.69
C ASP A 118 5.22 -34.68 -0.41
N LEU A 119 4.78 -33.99 -1.47
CA LEU A 119 3.66 -33.06 -1.45
C LEU A 119 2.39 -33.69 -2.09
N THR A 120 2.30 -35.04 -2.20
CA THR A 120 1.19 -35.74 -2.91
C THR A 120 -0.04 -35.98 -2.04
N SER A 121 0.03 -35.78 -0.73
CA SER A 121 -1.10 -35.94 0.17
C SER A 121 -1.94 -34.66 0.27
N ASN A 122 -3.16 -34.73 -0.29
CA ASN A 122 -4.30 -33.81 -0.20
C ASN A 122 -4.29 -32.55 -1.08
N GLU A 123 -5.39 -32.37 -1.82
CA GLU A 123 -5.67 -31.31 -2.80
C GLU A 123 -5.84 -29.89 -2.21
N ASN A 124 -5.42 -29.64 -0.96
CA ASN A 124 -5.53 -28.33 -0.30
C ASN A 124 -4.17 -27.62 -0.23
N PHE A 125 -4.13 -26.37 -0.71
CA PHE A 125 -2.95 -25.48 -0.70
C PHE A 125 -2.32 -25.34 0.70
N GLN A 126 -3.14 -25.33 1.76
CA GLN A 126 -2.71 -25.20 3.15
C GLN A 126 -1.80 -26.35 3.65
N ASN A 127 -2.04 -27.59 3.22
CA ASN A 127 -1.23 -28.75 3.63
C ASN A 127 0.21 -28.70 3.08
N ILE A 128 0.42 -28.09 1.91
CA ILE A 128 1.73 -28.01 1.28
C ILE A 128 2.65 -27.06 2.05
N TYR A 129 2.14 -25.93 2.54
CA TYR A 129 2.94 -24.95 3.29
C TYR A 129 3.27 -25.44 4.70
N GLU A 130 2.35 -26.14 5.38
CA GLU A 130 2.62 -26.74 6.69
C GLU A 130 3.70 -27.83 6.60
N ILE A 131 3.65 -28.67 5.56
CA ILE A 131 4.71 -29.64 5.29
C ILE A 131 6.04 -28.92 5.11
N ILE A 132 6.07 -27.80 4.39
CA ILE A 132 7.32 -27.10 4.09
C ILE A 132 7.85 -26.31 5.30
N ASP A 133 7.00 -25.64 6.08
CA ASP A 133 7.45 -24.96 7.31
C ASP A 133 8.06 -25.98 8.29
N ASN A 134 7.36 -27.10 8.54
CA ASN A 134 7.86 -28.18 9.39
C ASN A 134 9.13 -28.86 8.83
N THR A 135 9.27 -28.94 7.51
CA THR A 135 10.38 -29.66 6.85
C THR A 135 11.59 -28.78 6.55
N ILE A 136 11.45 -27.45 6.48
CA ILE A 136 12.53 -26.52 6.08
C ILE A 136 12.83 -25.49 7.17
N TYR A 137 11.83 -24.79 7.70
CA TYR A 137 12.05 -23.60 8.53
C TYR A 137 11.97 -23.88 10.04
N SER A 138 11.19 -24.87 10.46
CA SER A 138 10.90 -25.18 11.86
C SER A 138 11.69 -26.39 12.41
N ARG A 139 12.80 -26.77 11.76
CA ARG A 139 13.62 -27.92 12.18
C ARG A 139 14.27 -27.68 13.55
N PRO A 140 14.18 -28.64 14.50
CA PRO A 140 14.74 -28.49 15.86
C PRO A 140 16.26 -28.25 15.91
N GLU A 141 16.98 -28.68 14.89
CA GLU A 141 18.45 -28.62 14.82
C GLU A 141 18.97 -27.21 14.48
N PHE A 142 18.18 -26.41 13.76
CA PHE A 142 18.44 -25.00 13.43
C PHE A 142 17.12 -24.38 12.91
N ASN A 143 16.37 -23.73 13.78
CA ASN A 143 15.00 -23.29 13.52
C ASN A 143 14.97 -21.84 12.99
N LEU A 144 14.89 -21.69 11.67
CA LEU A 144 14.86 -20.40 10.98
C LEU A 144 13.63 -19.57 11.34
N THR A 145 12.46 -20.20 11.52
CA THR A 145 11.23 -19.51 11.93
C THR A 145 11.38 -18.87 13.30
N LYS A 146 11.97 -19.60 14.26
CA LYS A 146 12.27 -19.11 15.60
C LYS A 146 13.28 -17.96 15.55
N ILE A 147 14.38 -18.12 14.81
CA ILE A 147 15.40 -17.08 14.67
C ILE A 147 14.79 -15.80 14.10
N MET A 148 13.99 -15.90 13.04
CA MET A 148 13.32 -14.76 12.41
C MET A 148 12.37 -14.06 13.39
N ARG A 149 11.51 -14.81 14.09
CA ARG A 149 10.60 -14.26 15.11
C ARG A 149 11.36 -13.60 16.27
N THR A 150 12.47 -14.18 16.70
CA THR A 150 13.29 -13.56 17.74
C THR A 150 13.91 -12.26 17.22
N MET A 151 14.46 -12.23 16.01
CA MET A 151 15.03 -11.02 15.41
C MET A 151 13.99 -9.90 15.25
N ASP A 152 12.76 -10.22 14.83
CA ASP A 152 11.67 -9.26 14.73
C ASP A 152 11.31 -8.67 16.10
N ARG A 153 11.30 -9.51 17.15
CA ARG A 153 11.07 -9.06 18.54
C ARG A 153 12.21 -8.21 19.09
N LEU A 154 13.44 -8.45 18.63
CA LEU A 154 14.60 -7.64 19.00
C LEU A 154 14.60 -6.27 18.30
N GLY A 155 13.84 -6.10 17.21
CA GLY A 155 13.68 -4.86 16.45
C GLY A 155 12.61 -3.89 16.96
N HIS A 156 12.01 -4.16 18.12
CA HIS A 156 11.11 -3.24 18.83
C HIS A 156 11.81 -2.75 20.12
N ASP A 157 11.91 -1.43 20.29
CA ASP A 157 13.09 -0.70 20.81
C ASP A 157 13.58 -0.98 22.24
N ASP A 158 14.92 -0.94 22.36
CA ASP A 158 15.66 -0.27 23.43
C ASP A 158 16.96 0.31 22.82
N ASN A 159 16.94 1.61 22.49
CA ASN A 159 18.06 2.57 22.37
C ASN A 159 19.18 2.42 21.29
N ASP A 160 19.31 3.50 20.51
CA ASP A 160 20.29 3.91 19.48
C ASP A 160 21.79 3.53 19.67
N GLN A 161 22.48 3.10 18.59
CA GLN A 161 23.56 3.85 17.86
C GLN A 161 24.48 2.97 16.97
N GLU A 162 24.76 3.53 15.77
CA GLU A 162 25.95 3.41 14.87
C GLU A 162 26.11 2.34 13.75
N GLU A 163 26.25 2.89 12.52
CA GLU A 163 26.53 2.28 11.20
C GLU A 163 27.94 1.67 11.03
N GLY A 164 28.08 0.74 10.07
CA GLY A 164 29.40 0.42 9.51
C GLY A 164 29.53 -0.83 8.63
N ASN A 165 29.40 -0.63 7.31
CA ASN A 165 30.05 -1.34 6.18
C ASN A 165 29.77 -2.85 5.93
N ILE A 166 29.26 -3.18 4.73
CA ILE A 166 29.89 -4.12 3.77
C ILE A 166 29.42 -3.77 2.34
N LYS A 167 30.30 -3.13 1.57
CA LYS A 167 30.28 -3.15 0.10
C LYS A 167 31.19 -4.30 -0.35
N GLN A 168 30.61 -5.34 -0.93
CA GLN A 168 31.19 -6.23 -1.97
C GLN A 168 30.44 -7.57 -1.95
N GLN A 169 29.33 -7.68 -2.70
CA GLN A 169 28.80 -8.93 -3.27
C GLN A 169 27.46 -8.72 -4.02
N GLN A 170 27.41 -7.78 -4.97
CA GLN A 170 26.27 -7.66 -5.91
C GLN A 170 26.73 -7.69 -7.37
N GLN A 171 27.71 -8.54 -7.68
CA GLN A 171 27.96 -8.97 -9.04
C GLN A 171 27.91 -10.50 -9.05
N ASN A 172 26.73 -11.06 -9.37
CA ASN A 172 26.51 -12.36 -10.03
C ASN A 172 25.08 -12.91 -9.80
N PHE A 173 24.04 -12.15 -10.17
CA PHE A 173 22.70 -12.72 -10.40
C PHE A 173 22.15 -12.24 -11.74
N ASN A 174 22.78 -12.67 -12.83
CA ASN A 174 22.10 -12.83 -14.11
C ASN A 174 21.80 -14.31 -14.28
N SER A 175 20.67 -14.77 -13.74
CA SER A 175 20.10 -16.06 -14.11
C SER A 175 19.29 -15.87 -15.40
N ASN A 176 19.51 -16.79 -16.34
CA ASN A 176 18.91 -16.85 -17.68
C ASN A 176 17.40 -16.59 -17.65
N SER A 177 16.96 -15.42 -18.12
CA SER A 177 15.56 -15.18 -18.45
C SER A 177 15.24 -15.86 -19.78
N GLU A 178 14.37 -16.85 -19.80
CA GLU A 178 13.70 -17.26 -21.04
C GLU A 178 13.08 -16.00 -21.68
N GLU A 179 13.44 -15.71 -22.93
CA GLU A 179 13.03 -14.46 -23.59
C GLU A 179 11.50 -14.38 -23.66
N VAL A 180 10.92 -13.38 -23.00
CA VAL A 180 9.49 -13.02 -23.12
C VAL A 180 9.14 -12.77 -24.60
N PHE A 181 7.96 -13.20 -25.05
CA PHE A 181 7.55 -13.04 -26.46
C PHE A 181 7.62 -11.57 -26.90
N LYS A 182 8.27 -11.32 -28.04
CA LYS A 182 8.40 -10.01 -28.66
C LYS A 182 8.62 -10.17 -30.16
N THR A 183 7.85 -9.44 -30.95
CA THR A 183 8.07 -9.25 -32.39
C THR A 183 8.27 -7.77 -32.71
N LYS A 184 9.00 -7.50 -33.80
CA LYS A 184 9.18 -6.16 -34.37
C LYS A 184 8.43 -5.96 -35.68
N GLN A 185 7.71 -6.98 -36.15
CA GLN A 185 7.10 -7.04 -37.48
C GLN A 185 5.57 -7.17 -37.43
N ALA A 186 4.95 -6.90 -36.28
CA ALA A 186 3.50 -6.88 -36.18
C ALA A 186 2.92 -5.69 -36.98
N THR A 187 1.74 -5.86 -37.53
CA THR A 187 0.91 -4.75 -37.98
C THR A 187 -0.12 -4.41 -36.90
N LEU A 188 -0.56 -3.15 -36.88
CA LEU A 188 -1.62 -2.69 -35.99
C LEU A 188 -2.62 -1.88 -36.81
N ASN A 189 -3.88 -2.19 -36.60
CA ASN A 189 -5.02 -1.42 -37.08
C ASN A 189 -5.82 -0.97 -35.85
N VAL A 190 -6.18 0.31 -35.79
CA VAL A 190 -6.97 0.89 -34.69
C VAL A 190 -8.23 1.51 -35.27
N GLU A 191 -9.39 1.04 -34.80
CA GLU A 191 -10.69 1.63 -35.11
C GLU A 191 -11.16 2.47 -33.91
N LEU A 192 -11.47 3.74 -34.14
CA LEU A 192 -11.94 4.68 -33.13
C LEU A 192 -12.73 5.83 -33.76
N ASN A 193 -13.93 6.12 -33.24
CA ASN A 193 -14.82 7.17 -33.73
C ASN A 193 -15.13 7.03 -35.24
N GLY A 194 -15.29 5.79 -35.71
CA GLY A 194 -15.53 5.46 -37.12
C GLY A 194 -14.33 5.70 -38.06
N ASN A 195 -13.17 6.09 -37.52
CA ASN A 195 -11.92 6.20 -38.28
C ASN A 195 -11.07 4.95 -38.10
N GLN A 196 -10.20 4.71 -39.08
CA GLN A 196 -9.27 3.58 -39.09
C GLN A 196 -7.84 4.09 -39.27
N GLU A 197 -6.95 3.73 -38.35
CA GLU A 197 -5.53 4.07 -38.37
C GLU A 197 -4.65 2.81 -38.53
N ASP A 198 -3.89 2.76 -39.63
CA ASP A 198 -3.06 1.61 -40.01
C ASP A 198 -1.56 1.86 -39.80
N PHE A 199 -0.91 0.89 -39.14
CA PHE A 199 0.53 0.87 -38.86
C PHE A 199 1.15 -0.43 -39.36
N GLU A 200 1.99 -0.33 -40.39
CA GLU A 200 2.62 -1.48 -41.07
C GLU A 200 3.74 -2.15 -40.26
N THR A 201 4.28 -1.47 -39.24
CA THR A 201 5.39 -2.00 -38.46
C THR A 201 5.31 -1.50 -37.03
N VAL A 202 5.03 -2.43 -36.12
CA VAL A 202 4.89 -2.21 -34.69
C VAL A 202 5.72 -3.26 -33.94
N THR A 203 6.44 -2.83 -32.91
CA THR A 203 6.91 -3.78 -31.90
C THR A 203 5.76 -4.13 -30.98
N PHE A 204 5.43 -5.42 -30.95
CA PHE A 204 4.41 -6.01 -30.11
C PHE A 204 5.07 -7.04 -29.19
N SER A 205 4.82 -6.95 -27.89
CA SER A 205 5.39 -7.88 -26.91
C SER A 205 4.47 -8.08 -25.73
N ILE A 206 4.64 -9.17 -25.00
CA ILE A 206 4.02 -9.31 -23.68
C ILE A 206 4.58 -8.19 -22.77
N GLY A 207 3.74 -7.70 -21.87
CA GLY A 207 4.08 -6.67 -20.90
C GLY A 207 4.01 -7.12 -19.44
N GLY A 208 4.83 -6.46 -18.64
CA GLY A 208 5.01 -6.69 -17.21
C GLY A 208 6.05 -7.75 -16.90
N TYR A 209 6.01 -8.26 -15.67
CA TYR A 209 6.93 -9.30 -15.16
C TYR A 209 6.16 -10.33 -14.34
N SER A 210 5.64 -9.93 -13.18
CA SER A 210 4.73 -10.76 -12.38
C SER A 210 3.43 -11.04 -13.13
N SER A 211 2.97 -10.11 -13.96
CA SER A 211 1.72 -10.25 -14.73
C SER A 211 1.69 -11.45 -15.68
N HIS A 212 2.85 -12.00 -16.05
CA HIS A 212 2.93 -13.24 -16.84
C HIS A 212 2.32 -14.43 -16.11
N SER A 213 2.23 -14.38 -14.78
CA SER A 213 1.65 -15.43 -13.95
C SER A 213 0.16 -15.28 -13.68
N TYR A 214 -0.57 -14.40 -14.36
CA TYR A 214 -2.04 -14.33 -14.29
C TYR A 214 -2.70 -15.04 -15.47
N GLY A 215 -4.02 -15.25 -15.42
CA GLY A 215 -4.80 -15.84 -16.52
C GLY A 215 -4.71 -15.02 -17.82
N LYS A 216 -4.82 -13.68 -17.71
CA LYS A 216 -4.82 -12.73 -18.83
C LYS A 216 -3.52 -11.93 -18.90
N GLN A 217 -2.88 -11.89 -20.08
CA GLN A 217 -1.62 -11.17 -20.30
C GLN A 217 -1.85 -9.78 -20.85
N GLY A 218 -1.06 -8.81 -20.39
CA GLY A 218 -0.97 -7.47 -20.97
C GLY A 218 0.08 -7.38 -22.08
N PHE A 219 0.01 -6.32 -22.89
CA PHE A 219 0.84 -6.13 -24.08
C PHE A 219 1.43 -4.72 -24.17
N ASN A 220 2.65 -4.63 -24.71
CA ASN A 220 3.31 -3.37 -25.05
C ASN A 220 3.29 -3.13 -26.55
N PHE A 221 3.10 -1.87 -26.94
CA PHE A 221 3.12 -1.42 -28.32
C PHE A 221 4.15 -0.32 -28.51
N LYS A 222 4.90 -0.40 -29.62
CA LYS A 222 5.76 0.70 -30.10
C LYS A 222 5.63 0.82 -31.62
N ILE A 223 5.04 1.93 -32.07
CA ILE A 223 4.89 2.26 -33.49
C ILE A 223 6.23 2.71 -34.06
N HIS A 224 6.61 2.16 -35.22
CA HIS A 224 7.83 2.56 -35.95
C HIS A 224 7.54 3.60 -37.04
N GLY A 225 8.60 4.19 -37.57
CA GLY A 225 8.50 5.26 -38.58
C GLY A 225 8.04 6.60 -37.97
N ASN A 226 7.42 7.42 -38.81
CA ASN A 226 7.01 8.79 -38.46
C ASN A 226 5.55 8.91 -38.01
N LYS A 227 4.72 7.88 -38.22
CA LYS A 227 3.33 7.86 -37.76
C LYS A 227 3.27 7.79 -36.23
N VAL A 228 2.18 8.32 -35.68
CA VAL A 228 1.79 8.26 -34.26
C VAL A 228 0.30 8.00 -34.19
N LEU A 229 -0.16 7.32 -33.15
CA LEU A 229 -1.57 7.11 -32.86
C LEU A 229 -2.05 8.24 -31.95
N TYR A 230 -2.72 9.25 -32.52
CA TYR A 230 -3.31 10.39 -31.78
C TYR A 230 -2.40 10.98 -30.70
N GLY A 231 -1.15 11.29 -31.09
CA GLY A 231 -0.12 11.85 -30.19
C GLY A 231 0.76 10.84 -29.46
N ARG A 232 0.51 9.52 -29.60
CA ARG A 232 1.27 8.46 -28.92
C ARG A 232 2.02 7.54 -29.87
N LYS A 233 3.28 7.26 -29.50
CA LYS A 233 4.15 6.31 -30.21
C LYS A 233 4.34 4.99 -29.46
N GLN A 234 4.16 5.03 -28.14
CA GLN A 234 4.30 3.88 -27.25
C GLN A 234 3.17 3.94 -26.23
N PHE A 235 2.53 2.81 -26.00
CA PHE A 235 1.42 2.64 -25.06
C PHE A 235 1.30 1.15 -24.70
N ARG A 236 0.41 0.84 -23.78
CA ARG A 236 0.17 -0.51 -23.26
C ARG A 236 -1.31 -0.83 -23.29
N LEU A 237 -1.61 -2.10 -23.50
CA LEU A 237 -2.90 -2.68 -23.16
C LEU A 237 -2.69 -3.57 -21.95
N ARG A 238 -3.08 -3.09 -20.76
CA ARG A 238 -2.94 -3.83 -19.52
C ARG A 238 -4.15 -4.72 -19.30
N SER A 239 -3.89 -5.96 -18.88
CA SER A 239 -4.96 -6.87 -18.50
C SER A 239 -5.52 -6.59 -17.12
N ASP A 240 -4.75 -5.88 -16.26
CA ASP A 240 -5.03 -5.64 -14.84
C ASP A 240 -5.59 -6.86 -14.11
N ALA A 241 -5.11 -8.05 -14.48
CA ALA A 241 -5.64 -9.34 -14.01
C ALA A 241 -5.42 -9.61 -12.50
N ARG A 242 -4.71 -8.73 -11.79
CA ARG A 242 -4.62 -8.72 -10.33
C ARG A 242 -5.95 -8.38 -9.71
N GLU A 243 -6.72 -7.50 -10.33
CA GLU A 243 -7.89 -6.86 -9.75
C GLU A 243 -9.15 -7.16 -10.58
N ALA A 244 -10.31 -7.13 -9.93
CA ALA A 244 -11.53 -7.69 -10.50
C ALA A 244 -12.32 -6.76 -11.44
N THR A 245 -12.00 -5.46 -11.48
CA THR A 245 -12.93 -4.40 -11.93
C THR A 245 -12.54 -3.72 -13.25
N PHE A 246 -11.27 -3.75 -13.65
CA PHE A 246 -10.65 -2.88 -14.67
C PHE A 246 -10.67 -1.38 -14.33
N LEU A 247 -11.13 -0.98 -13.14
CA LEU A 247 -11.37 0.41 -12.79
C LEU A 247 -10.20 1.06 -12.04
N ARG A 248 -9.43 0.30 -11.24
CA ARG A 248 -8.44 0.87 -10.30
C ARG A 248 -7.39 1.74 -11.01
N SER A 249 -6.74 1.19 -12.03
CA SER A 249 -5.79 1.93 -12.84
C SER A 249 -6.40 3.14 -13.54
N LYS A 250 -7.63 3.01 -14.05
CA LYS A 250 -8.34 4.11 -14.71
C LYS A 250 -8.63 5.24 -13.73
N LEU A 251 -9.12 4.92 -12.54
CA LEU A 251 -9.44 5.88 -11.49
C LEU A 251 -8.19 6.62 -11.02
N VAL A 252 -7.06 5.94 -10.80
CA VAL A 252 -5.81 6.62 -10.43
C VAL A 252 -5.39 7.62 -11.51
N CYS A 253 -5.33 7.20 -12.77
CA CYS A 253 -4.99 8.09 -13.87
C CYS A 253 -5.96 9.28 -13.96
N ASP A 254 -7.26 9.04 -13.84
CA ASP A 254 -8.27 10.09 -13.94
C ASP A 254 -8.16 11.12 -12.83
N ILE A 255 -7.95 10.67 -11.59
CA ILE A 255 -7.77 11.56 -10.43
C ILE A 255 -6.52 12.42 -10.64
N GLN A 256 -5.40 11.83 -11.04
CA GLN A 256 -4.17 12.57 -11.32
C GLN A 256 -4.34 13.57 -12.48
N ASN A 257 -4.98 13.16 -13.57
CA ASN A 257 -5.24 14.01 -14.73
C ASN A 257 -6.20 15.16 -14.38
N ARG A 258 -7.24 14.90 -13.57
CA ARG A 258 -8.19 15.93 -13.08
C ARG A 258 -7.50 16.96 -12.19
N LEU A 259 -6.58 16.53 -11.34
CA LEU A 259 -5.75 17.42 -10.51
C LEU A 259 -4.74 18.24 -11.34
N GLY A 260 -4.58 17.94 -12.63
CA GLY A 260 -3.69 18.66 -13.53
C GLY A 260 -2.21 18.42 -13.25
N ILE A 261 -1.86 17.36 -12.52
CA ILE A 261 -0.46 17.01 -12.27
C ILE A 261 0.12 16.17 -13.42
N PRO A 262 1.44 16.29 -13.71
CA PRO A 262 2.08 15.46 -14.72
C PRO A 262 1.91 13.97 -14.40
N SER A 263 1.18 13.28 -15.26
CA SER A 263 0.77 11.88 -15.04
C SER A 263 0.49 11.18 -16.36
N ILE A 264 0.50 9.84 -16.35
CA ILE A 264 0.00 9.04 -17.46
C ILE A 264 -1.53 9.09 -17.51
N SER A 265 -2.10 8.82 -18.68
CA SER A 265 -3.53 8.66 -18.89
C SER A 265 -3.91 7.19 -19.13
N ALA A 266 -5.16 6.85 -18.85
CA ALA A 266 -5.73 5.56 -19.15
C ALA A 266 -7.14 5.70 -19.74
N ASN A 267 -7.53 4.73 -20.55
CA ASN A 267 -8.88 4.47 -21.03
C ASN A 267 -9.01 2.98 -21.38
N TYR A 268 -9.97 2.60 -22.23
CA TYR A 268 -10.21 1.20 -22.58
C TYR A 268 -10.03 0.93 -24.07
N ALA A 269 -9.66 -0.31 -24.36
CA ALA A 269 -9.65 -0.84 -25.71
C ALA A 269 -10.03 -2.33 -25.70
N THR A 270 -10.62 -2.80 -26.80
CA THR A 270 -10.67 -4.23 -27.09
C THR A 270 -9.52 -4.64 -27.99
N LEU A 271 -9.06 -5.87 -27.83
CA LEU A 271 -7.93 -6.40 -28.59
C LEU A 271 -8.32 -7.62 -29.41
N TYR A 272 -7.85 -7.67 -30.65
CA TYR A 272 -7.82 -8.85 -31.50
C TYR A 272 -6.38 -9.17 -31.87
N ILE A 273 -5.98 -10.45 -31.84
CA ILE A 273 -4.70 -10.92 -32.38
C ILE A 273 -5.00 -12.00 -33.41
N ASN A 274 -4.63 -11.78 -34.67
CA ASN A 274 -4.97 -12.66 -35.80
C ASN A 274 -6.47 -13.01 -35.82
N ASP A 275 -7.32 -11.98 -35.74
CA ASP A 275 -8.79 -12.05 -35.68
C ASP A 275 -9.41 -12.78 -34.47
N GLU A 276 -8.58 -13.32 -33.57
CA GLU A 276 -9.04 -13.89 -32.30
C GLU A 276 -9.28 -12.78 -31.27
N TYR A 277 -10.50 -12.71 -30.73
CA TYR A 277 -10.88 -11.72 -29.72
C TYR A 277 -10.20 -12.02 -28.38
N MET A 278 -9.36 -11.08 -27.92
CA MET A 278 -8.63 -11.16 -26.66
C MET A 278 -9.34 -10.47 -25.50
N GLY A 279 -10.45 -9.77 -25.76
CA GLY A 279 -11.24 -9.14 -24.72
C GLY A 279 -10.94 -7.66 -24.47
N LEU A 280 -11.47 -7.14 -23.37
CA LEU A 280 -11.28 -5.78 -22.85
C LEU A 280 -9.91 -5.62 -22.16
N TYR A 281 -9.28 -4.47 -22.38
CA TYR A 281 -8.01 -4.08 -21.78
C TYR A 281 -8.04 -2.62 -21.34
N VAL A 282 -7.25 -2.30 -20.31
CA VAL A 282 -6.95 -0.91 -19.94
C VAL A 282 -5.86 -0.39 -20.89
N LEU A 283 -6.25 0.49 -21.81
CA LEU A 283 -5.32 1.27 -22.63
C LEU A 283 -4.63 2.30 -21.74
N MET A 284 -3.31 2.23 -21.64
CA MET A 284 -2.55 3.08 -20.73
C MET A 284 -1.31 3.66 -21.38
N ASP A 285 -1.03 4.91 -21.04
CA ASP A 285 0.20 5.59 -21.38
C ASP A 285 1.43 4.96 -20.70
N ILE A 286 2.61 5.36 -21.16
CA ILE A 286 3.87 4.94 -20.58
C ILE A 286 4.90 6.05 -20.66
N TYR A 287 5.58 6.33 -19.54
CA TYR A 287 6.70 7.26 -19.52
C TYR A 287 7.85 6.71 -20.37
N ARG A 288 8.06 7.36 -21.51
CA ARG A 288 9.13 7.11 -22.48
C ARG A 288 9.63 8.44 -23.03
N PRO A 289 10.80 8.49 -23.68
CA PRO A 289 11.25 9.70 -24.37
C PRO A 289 10.20 10.29 -25.33
N SER A 290 9.38 9.45 -25.97
CA SER A 290 8.26 9.92 -26.82
C SER A 290 7.14 10.62 -26.03
N TRP A 291 6.88 10.21 -24.80
CA TRP A 291 5.92 10.87 -23.91
C TRP A 291 6.48 12.23 -23.47
N ILE A 292 7.75 12.27 -23.06
CA ILE A 292 8.45 13.51 -22.68
C ILE A 292 8.46 14.51 -23.83
N LYS A 293 8.73 14.06 -25.06
CA LYS A 293 8.65 14.89 -26.26
C LYS A 293 7.27 15.50 -26.47
N TYR A 294 6.21 14.76 -26.18
CA TYR A 294 4.84 15.24 -26.36
C TYR A 294 4.47 16.25 -25.27
N GLU A 295 4.68 15.89 -23.99
CA GLU A 295 4.24 16.71 -22.85
C GLU A 295 5.13 17.94 -22.61
N TYR A 296 6.44 17.82 -22.82
CA TYR A 296 7.41 18.89 -22.51
C TYR A 296 8.09 19.48 -23.75
N GLY A 297 7.80 18.98 -24.95
CA GLY A 297 8.48 19.41 -26.18
C GLY A 297 9.95 18.98 -26.30
N GLU A 298 10.46 18.17 -25.36
CA GLU A 298 11.86 17.76 -25.27
C GLU A 298 12.12 16.49 -26.09
N LYS A 299 12.75 16.64 -27.27
CA LYS A 299 12.91 15.54 -28.25
C LYS A 299 13.84 14.42 -27.81
N ASP A 300 14.97 14.76 -27.18
CA ASP A 300 16.08 13.85 -26.90
C ASP A 300 16.42 13.83 -25.42
N THR A 301 15.40 13.50 -24.60
CA THR A 301 15.57 13.58 -23.16
C THR A 301 16.67 12.67 -22.63
N LYS A 302 17.45 13.21 -21.69
CA LYS A 302 18.60 12.53 -21.08
C LYS A 302 18.35 12.09 -19.65
N THR A 303 17.24 12.48 -19.03
CA THR A 303 17.06 12.46 -17.57
C THR A 303 15.83 11.69 -17.12
N LEU A 304 15.26 10.81 -17.97
CA LEU A 304 14.12 9.98 -17.61
C LEU A 304 14.58 8.64 -17.01
N TYR A 305 14.52 8.50 -15.69
CA TYR A 305 14.93 7.30 -14.95
C TYR A 305 13.73 6.54 -14.42
N GLN A 306 13.65 5.23 -14.67
CA GLN A 306 12.65 4.35 -14.05
C GLN A 306 13.25 3.61 -12.86
N CYS A 307 12.59 3.72 -11.70
CA CYS A 307 12.92 3.02 -10.47
C CYS A 307 11.87 1.94 -10.20
N LYS A 308 12.25 0.69 -10.48
CA LYS A 308 11.36 -0.49 -10.46
C LYS A 308 11.94 -1.65 -9.65
N SER A 309 12.81 -1.34 -8.69
CA SER A 309 13.36 -2.32 -7.76
C SER A 309 12.84 -1.97 -6.37
N THR A 310 12.26 -2.93 -5.67
CA THR A 310 11.82 -2.76 -4.29
C THR A 310 12.97 -2.30 -3.39
N GLY A 311 12.64 -1.51 -2.38
CA GLY A 311 13.53 -0.86 -1.42
C GLY A 311 14.18 0.43 -1.93
N ASN A 312 13.69 1.00 -3.04
CA ASN A 312 14.25 2.20 -3.63
C ASN A 312 13.59 3.47 -3.08
N PHE A 313 14.10 3.95 -1.95
CA PHE A 313 13.65 5.17 -1.29
C PHE A 313 14.53 6.38 -1.64
N LEU A 314 15.01 6.46 -2.89
CA LEU A 314 15.86 7.55 -3.39
C LEU A 314 17.20 7.75 -2.65
N THR A 315 17.74 6.68 -2.06
CA THR A 315 19.06 6.69 -1.37
C THR A 315 20.22 6.45 -2.34
N VAL A 316 21.43 6.88 -1.94
CA VAL A 316 22.68 6.65 -2.71
C VAL A 316 22.96 5.17 -2.91
N GLU A 317 22.76 4.36 -1.87
CA GLU A 317 23.08 2.94 -1.87
C GLU A 317 22.30 2.17 -2.95
N LYS A 318 20.99 2.46 -3.06
CA LYS A 318 20.08 1.71 -3.92
C LYS A 318 19.85 2.38 -5.28
N SER A 319 19.58 3.68 -5.28
CA SER A 319 18.95 4.35 -6.43
C SER A 319 19.91 4.56 -7.59
N ILE A 320 21.18 4.83 -7.29
CA ILE A 320 22.22 5.06 -8.31
C ILE A 320 22.30 3.90 -9.29
N ASN A 321 22.22 2.66 -8.79
CA ASN A 321 22.44 1.46 -9.58
C ASN A 321 21.16 0.76 -10.02
N SER A 322 20.05 0.94 -9.29
CA SER A 322 18.80 0.21 -9.57
C SER A 322 17.78 0.99 -10.42
N CYS A 323 17.89 2.31 -10.51
CA CYS A 323 17.09 3.10 -11.44
C CYS A 323 17.75 3.15 -12.81
N ILE A 324 16.99 2.91 -13.86
CA ILE A 324 17.51 2.76 -15.24
C ILE A 324 16.98 3.89 -16.11
N ASN A 325 17.88 4.60 -16.79
CA ASN A 325 17.50 5.60 -17.79
C ASN A 325 16.69 4.95 -18.94
N ARG A 326 15.56 5.53 -19.32
CA ARG A 326 14.71 5.04 -20.41
C ARG A 326 15.08 5.55 -21.79
N ASN A 327 16.15 6.33 -21.88
CA ASN A 327 16.89 6.55 -23.11
C ASN A 327 18.17 5.69 -23.08
N ASP A 328 18.14 4.54 -23.77
CA ASP A 328 19.24 3.57 -23.79
C ASP A 328 20.52 4.12 -24.45
N GLU A 329 20.43 5.25 -25.18
CA GLU A 329 21.56 5.93 -25.82
C GLU A 329 22.38 6.77 -24.81
N VAL A 330 21.79 7.12 -23.67
CA VAL A 330 22.47 7.89 -22.62
C VAL A 330 23.42 6.98 -21.85
N LYS A 331 24.72 7.28 -21.94
CA LYS A 331 25.78 6.57 -21.19
C LYS A 331 26.34 7.36 -20.01
N ASP A 332 26.16 8.67 -20.03
CA ASP A 332 26.55 9.55 -18.93
C ASP A 332 25.40 9.62 -17.92
N HIS A 333 25.69 9.25 -16.68
CA HIS A 333 24.74 9.28 -15.56
C HIS A 333 25.20 10.23 -14.45
N SER A 334 26.17 11.12 -14.72
CA SER A 334 26.71 12.06 -13.74
C SER A 334 25.64 12.97 -13.13
N GLU A 335 24.67 13.41 -13.93
CA GLU A 335 23.55 14.24 -13.44
C GLU A 335 22.63 13.48 -12.48
N TRP A 336 22.36 12.21 -12.76
CA TRP A 336 21.60 11.32 -11.88
C TRP A 336 22.32 11.05 -10.56
N VAL A 337 23.61 10.72 -10.64
CA VAL A 337 24.46 10.51 -9.45
C VAL A 337 24.50 11.78 -8.60
N LYS A 338 24.67 12.96 -9.24
CA LYS A 338 24.66 14.25 -8.55
C LYS A 338 23.33 14.51 -7.85
N PHE A 339 22.21 14.24 -8.52
CA PHE A 339 20.88 14.41 -7.94
C PHE A 339 20.68 13.54 -6.70
N ILE A 340 20.85 12.23 -6.82
CA ILE A 340 20.66 11.30 -5.69
C ILE A 340 21.62 11.61 -4.54
N THR A 341 22.88 11.94 -4.83
CA THR A 341 23.85 12.33 -3.80
C THR A 341 23.44 13.62 -3.09
N SER A 342 22.88 14.58 -3.81
CA SER A 342 22.44 15.86 -3.22
C SER A 342 21.19 15.63 -2.37
N LEU A 343 20.23 14.85 -2.86
CA LEU A 343 18.98 14.53 -2.17
C LEU A 343 19.23 13.75 -0.87
N ASN A 344 20.13 12.77 -0.90
CA ASN A 344 20.52 11.99 0.29
C ASN A 344 21.31 12.81 1.33
N LYS A 345 21.92 13.93 0.93
CA LYS A 345 22.67 14.81 1.84
C LYS A 345 21.82 15.92 2.43
N ALA A 346 20.80 16.37 1.71
CA ALA A 346 19.94 17.47 2.12
C ALA A 346 19.33 17.19 3.50
N GLN A 347 19.39 18.15 4.41
CA GLN A 347 18.87 18.04 5.78
C GLN A 347 17.64 18.94 6.00
N THR A 348 17.37 19.87 5.08
CA THR A 348 16.24 20.80 5.17
C THR A 348 15.32 20.72 3.96
N VAL A 349 14.10 21.22 4.13
CA VAL A 349 13.09 21.29 3.06
C VAL A 349 13.61 22.15 1.90
N GLU A 350 14.27 23.27 2.18
CA GLU A 350 14.78 24.22 1.17
C GLU A 350 15.88 23.59 0.30
N GLU A 351 16.75 22.78 0.89
CA GLU A 351 17.81 22.08 0.17
C GLU A 351 17.21 21.07 -0.82
N ILE A 352 16.22 20.29 -0.38
CA ILE A 352 15.48 19.35 -1.23
C ILE A 352 14.76 20.12 -2.35
N GLU A 353 14.02 21.16 -1.99
CA GLU A 353 13.28 21.99 -2.94
C GLU A 353 14.16 22.62 -4.00
N SER A 354 15.42 22.93 -3.71
CA SER A 354 16.30 23.55 -4.70
C SER A 354 16.56 22.66 -5.93
N ILE A 355 16.36 21.34 -5.80
CA ILE A 355 16.65 20.34 -6.84
C ILE A 355 15.45 19.45 -7.21
N PHE A 356 14.43 19.37 -6.35
CA PHE A 356 13.31 18.45 -6.47
C PHE A 356 11.97 19.18 -6.34
N ASP A 357 11.00 18.79 -7.16
CA ASP A 357 9.64 19.35 -7.16
C ASP A 357 8.85 18.77 -5.97
N VAL A 358 8.99 19.41 -4.81
CA VAL A 358 8.40 18.94 -3.54
C VAL A 358 6.88 18.97 -3.56
N ASP A 359 6.23 19.96 -4.20
CA ASP A 359 4.76 19.98 -4.28
C ASP A 359 4.21 18.79 -5.07
N LEU A 360 4.82 18.51 -6.23
CA LEU A 360 4.42 17.35 -7.03
C LEU A 360 4.67 16.05 -6.26
N PHE A 361 5.82 15.93 -5.58
CA PHE A 361 6.11 14.76 -4.76
C PHE A 361 5.11 14.59 -3.62
N LEU A 362 4.85 15.62 -2.81
CA LEU A 362 3.88 15.55 -1.71
C LEU A 362 2.46 15.26 -2.20
N THR A 363 2.08 15.76 -3.37
CA THR A 363 0.79 15.45 -4.00
C THR A 363 0.70 13.97 -4.38
N GLN A 364 1.75 13.41 -4.99
CA GLN A 364 1.81 11.99 -5.33
C GLN A 364 1.81 11.10 -4.08
N ILE A 365 2.52 11.49 -3.02
CA ILE A 365 2.53 10.78 -1.74
C ILE A 365 1.17 10.83 -1.03
N ALA A 366 0.48 11.97 -1.09
CA ALA A 366 -0.88 12.09 -0.55
C ALA A 366 -1.85 11.17 -1.31
N LEU A 367 -1.72 11.07 -2.64
CA LEU A 367 -2.49 10.13 -3.45
C LEU A 367 -2.17 8.68 -3.10
N GLU A 368 -0.90 8.29 -2.97
CA GLU A 368 -0.52 6.94 -2.55
C GLU A 368 -1.16 6.56 -1.20
N PHE A 369 -1.18 7.50 -0.25
CA PHE A 369 -1.82 7.28 1.04
C PHE A 369 -3.34 7.13 0.95
N LEU A 370 -4.01 7.93 0.12
CA LEU A 370 -5.46 7.86 -0.09
C LEU A 370 -5.86 6.56 -0.83
N PHE A 371 -5.04 6.11 -1.78
CA PHE A 371 -5.30 4.89 -2.54
C PHE A 371 -4.95 3.62 -1.74
N GLY A 372 -4.17 3.73 -0.67
CA GLY A 372 -3.65 2.56 0.04
C GLY A 372 -2.58 1.86 -0.78
N SER A 373 -1.76 2.62 -1.50
CA SER A 373 -0.69 2.10 -2.36
C SER A 373 0.41 1.47 -1.50
N TRP A 374 0.57 0.15 -1.60
CA TRP A 374 1.62 -0.57 -0.89
C TRP A 374 2.81 -0.96 -1.77
N ASP A 375 2.62 -1.09 -3.09
CA ASP A 375 3.68 -1.42 -4.06
C ASP A 375 4.34 -0.16 -4.67
N HIS A 376 4.25 0.97 -3.98
CA HIS A 376 4.83 2.26 -4.40
C HIS A 376 5.83 2.81 -3.39
N PHE A 377 6.06 4.13 -3.38
CA PHE A 377 7.14 4.75 -2.64
C PHE A 377 6.97 4.59 -1.13
N LEU A 378 5.76 4.78 -0.58
CA LEU A 378 5.54 4.81 0.87
C LEU A 378 5.95 3.52 1.62
N ASN A 379 5.77 2.36 0.98
CA ASN A 379 5.93 1.06 1.64
C ASN A 379 7.08 0.25 1.03
N TYR A 380 7.14 0.18 -0.29
CA TYR A 380 8.06 -0.70 -1.00
C TYR A 380 9.18 0.06 -1.72
N GLY A 381 9.17 1.40 -1.74
CA GLY A 381 10.16 2.18 -2.49
C GLY A 381 10.19 1.72 -3.95
N HIS A 382 9.03 1.66 -4.60
CA HIS A 382 8.87 0.96 -5.87
C HIS A 382 7.96 1.73 -6.85
N ASN A 383 7.94 1.31 -8.12
CA ASN A 383 7.02 1.79 -9.16
C ASN A 383 6.92 3.31 -9.39
N TYR A 384 8.06 3.97 -9.63
CA TYR A 384 8.06 5.36 -10.08
C TYR A 384 9.12 5.67 -11.12
N TYR A 385 8.98 6.84 -11.75
CA TYR A 385 9.99 7.46 -12.60
C TYR A 385 10.40 8.80 -11.99
N LEU A 386 11.65 9.17 -12.21
CA LEU A 386 12.11 10.53 -12.05
C LEU A 386 12.49 11.12 -13.40
N TYR A 387 12.11 12.37 -13.61
CA TYR A 387 12.43 13.13 -14.82
C TYR A 387 12.87 14.54 -14.45
N LYS A 388 13.89 15.06 -15.14
CA LYS A 388 14.30 16.46 -15.00
C LYS A 388 14.11 17.19 -16.32
N PRO A 389 13.10 18.07 -16.44
CA PRO A 389 12.99 18.96 -17.59
C PRO A 389 14.17 19.92 -17.70
N VAL A 390 14.41 20.42 -18.91
CA VAL A 390 15.44 21.43 -19.16
C VAL A 390 15.16 22.69 -18.32
N ASN A 391 16.14 23.10 -17.50
CA ASN A 391 16.07 24.25 -16.60
C ASN A 391 14.97 24.18 -15.52
N ASP A 392 14.50 22.97 -15.18
CA ASP A 392 13.55 22.76 -14.09
C ASP A 392 14.09 21.74 -13.06
N LYS A 393 13.34 21.54 -11.98
CA LYS A 393 13.61 20.58 -10.91
C LYS A 393 13.25 19.15 -11.32
N TRP A 394 13.81 18.18 -10.62
CA TRP A 394 13.42 16.78 -10.78
C TRP A 394 11.98 16.56 -10.34
N LYS A 395 11.21 15.79 -11.11
CA LYS A 395 9.80 15.50 -10.92
C LYS A 395 9.60 14.02 -10.67
N TYR A 396 8.75 13.70 -9.68
CA TYR A 396 8.32 12.35 -9.35
C TYR A 396 7.07 11.97 -10.14
N LEU A 397 7.09 10.81 -10.79
CA LEU A 397 6.04 10.33 -11.67
C LEU A 397 5.68 8.88 -11.33
N SER A 398 4.54 8.65 -10.68
CA SER A 398 4.06 7.31 -10.30
C SER A 398 3.51 6.52 -11.51
N TYR A 399 3.61 5.20 -11.47
CA TYR A 399 3.00 4.29 -12.46
C TYR A 399 2.67 2.93 -11.83
N ASP A 400 1.97 2.05 -12.57
CA ASP A 400 1.64 0.66 -12.14
C ASP A 400 0.58 0.61 -11.02
N PHE A 401 -0.70 0.77 -11.38
CA PHE A 401 -1.80 1.10 -10.46
C PHE A 401 -2.81 -0.04 -10.26
N ASP A 402 -2.42 -1.29 -10.53
CA ASP A 402 -3.31 -2.46 -10.36
C ASP A 402 -3.52 -2.86 -8.90
N ALA A 403 -2.69 -2.38 -7.97
CA ALA A 403 -2.72 -2.72 -6.54
C ALA A 403 -3.35 -1.61 -5.66
N GLU A 404 -4.20 -0.77 -6.24
CA GLU A 404 -4.76 0.43 -5.60
C GLU A 404 -6.16 0.19 -5.01
N PHE A 405 -6.65 1.14 -4.23
CA PHE A 405 -7.99 1.12 -3.63
C PHE A 405 -8.28 -0.18 -2.87
N GLY A 406 -7.38 -0.55 -1.96
CA GLY A 406 -7.59 -1.69 -1.07
C GLY A 406 -7.36 -3.07 -1.70
N GLN A 407 -6.54 -3.16 -2.74
CA GLN A 407 -6.17 -4.42 -3.38
C GLN A 407 -4.93 -5.05 -2.72
N ASP A 408 -5.03 -6.31 -2.27
CA ASP A 408 -3.91 -7.11 -1.73
C ASP A 408 -3.20 -6.47 -0.49
N LEU A 409 -3.92 -5.71 0.33
CA LEU A 409 -3.31 -4.92 1.43
C LEU A 409 -2.67 -5.74 2.54
N ASP A 410 -3.00 -7.01 2.66
CA ASP A 410 -2.43 -7.91 3.66
C ASP A 410 -1.01 -8.39 3.24
N LEU A 411 -0.67 -8.31 1.96
CA LEU A 411 0.61 -8.80 1.41
C LEU A 411 1.85 -8.14 2.06
N PRO A 412 1.91 -6.81 2.26
CA PRO A 412 3.05 -6.14 2.89
C PRO A 412 3.28 -6.54 4.35
N PHE A 413 2.22 -6.97 5.06
CA PHE A 413 2.27 -7.22 6.49
C PHE A 413 2.44 -8.69 6.82
N PHE A 414 1.78 -9.57 6.08
CA PHE A 414 1.73 -10.99 6.41
C PHE A 414 2.56 -11.86 5.48
N ARG A 415 2.80 -11.43 4.24
CA ARG A 415 3.47 -12.18 3.14
C ARG A 415 2.80 -13.51 2.78
N PHE A 416 2.27 -14.25 3.76
CA PHE A 416 1.47 -15.47 3.72
C PHE A 416 0.48 -15.47 4.91
N ILE A 417 -0.68 -16.11 4.76
CA ILE A 417 -1.69 -16.25 5.81
C ILE A 417 -1.86 -17.74 6.12
N TYR A 418 -1.49 -18.16 7.33
CA TYR A 418 -1.45 -19.56 7.77
C TYR A 418 -2.66 -19.92 8.64
N GLU A 419 -3.19 -21.14 8.55
CA GLU A 419 -4.33 -21.64 9.37
C GLU A 419 -4.08 -21.61 10.89
N ASP A 420 -2.84 -21.63 11.34
CA ASP A 420 -2.38 -21.60 12.73
C ASP A 420 -1.86 -20.22 13.21
N MET A 421 -2.09 -19.16 12.40
CA MET A 421 -1.90 -17.75 12.79
C MET A 421 -3.14 -17.00 13.35
N PRO A 422 -4.13 -17.62 14.03
CA PRO A 422 -5.26 -16.87 14.59
C PRO A 422 -4.85 -15.71 15.49
N GLU A 423 -3.93 -15.92 16.42
CA GLU A 423 -3.68 -14.98 17.52
C GLU A 423 -3.00 -13.69 17.04
N LEU A 424 -2.08 -13.81 16.06
CA LEU A 424 -1.42 -12.67 15.42
C LEU A 424 -2.38 -11.89 14.51
N MET A 425 -3.28 -12.56 13.78
CA MET A 425 -4.26 -11.88 12.93
C MET A 425 -5.42 -11.26 13.71
N ILE A 426 -5.82 -11.87 14.85
CA ILE A 426 -6.85 -11.32 15.75
C ILE A 426 -6.36 -10.01 16.40
N ASN A 427 -5.07 -9.94 16.75
CA ASN A 427 -4.48 -8.76 17.38
C ASN A 427 -3.96 -7.73 16.36
N PHE A 428 -3.80 -8.11 15.09
CA PHE A 428 -3.40 -7.19 14.04
C PHE A 428 -4.64 -6.47 13.48
N ASN A 429 -4.68 -5.16 13.67
CA ASN A 429 -5.78 -4.35 13.17
C ASN A 429 -5.80 -4.32 11.63
N THR A 430 -6.62 -5.13 10.97
CA THR A 430 -6.74 -5.13 9.48
C THR A 430 -7.66 -4.03 8.93
N ASP A 431 -8.08 -3.06 9.74
CA ASP A 431 -8.89 -1.91 9.31
C ASP A 431 -8.01 -0.85 8.62
N TYR A 432 -7.39 -1.25 7.51
CA TYR A 432 -6.45 -0.43 6.73
C TYR A 432 -6.99 0.94 6.29
N PRO A 433 -8.28 1.12 5.91
CA PRO A 433 -8.80 2.43 5.58
C PRO A 433 -8.60 3.47 6.69
N LYS A 434 -8.62 3.03 7.96
CA LYS A 434 -8.47 3.87 9.15
C LYS A 434 -7.03 4.02 9.63
N TYR A 435 -6.05 3.57 8.85
CA TYR A 435 -4.65 3.79 9.18
C TYR A 435 -4.29 5.27 8.98
N SER A 436 -3.69 5.87 10.02
CA SER A 436 -3.04 7.18 9.93
C SER A 436 -1.85 7.14 8.98
N PHE A 437 -1.43 8.31 8.48
CA PHE A 437 -0.29 8.39 7.58
C PHE A 437 0.97 7.78 8.21
N GLY A 438 1.24 8.11 9.48
CA GLY A 438 2.40 7.58 10.23
C GLY A 438 2.38 6.06 10.39
N LYS A 439 1.19 5.46 10.55
CA LYS A 439 1.03 3.99 10.62
C LYS A 439 1.18 3.33 9.25
N TRP A 440 0.79 4.02 8.18
CA TRP A 440 0.83 3.49 6.80
C TRP A 440 2.22 3.57 6.16
N THR A 441 2.99 4.61 6.46
CA THR A 441 4.28 4.87 5.81
C THR A 441 5.44 4.17 6.50
N LYS A 442 6.43 3.74 5.72
CA LYS A 442 7.77 3.51 6.28
C LYS A 442 8.50 4.83 6.46
N LYS A 443 9.20 4.97 7.58
CA LYS A 443 10.09 6.12 7.82
C LYS A 443 11.26 6.05 6.85
N ASN A 444 11.56 7.18 6.21
CA ASN A 444 12.75 7.38 5.39
C ASN A 444 13.07 8.87 5.33
N HIS A 445 14.31 9.18 4.96
CA HIS A 445 14.88 10.53 4.94
C HIS A 445 13.96 11.61 4.35
N LEU A 446 13.32 11.34 3.20
CA LEU A 446 12.43 12.32 2.56
C LEU A 446 11.09 12.47 3.28
N ILE A 447 10.50 11.37 3.73
CA ILE A 447 9.23 11.39 4.45
C ILE A 447 9.40 12.07 5.82
N GLU A 448 10.53 11.83 6.50
CA GLU A 448 10.84 12.48 7.76
C GLU A 448 10.96 14.00 7.60
N ILE A 449 11.81 14.46 6.66
CA ILE A 449 12.04 15.89 6.46
C ILE A 449 10.78 16.59 5.93
N LEU A 450 10.13 16.04 4.91
CA LEU A 450 9.07 16.74 4.18
C LEU A 450 7.67 16.58 4.81
N ILE A 451 7.46 15.57 5.66
CA ILE A 451 6.13 15.24 6.19
C ILE A 451 6.13 15.07 7.71
N LEU A 452 6.87 14.10 8.27
CA LEU A 452 6.72 13.79 9.70
C LEU A 452 7.20 14.94 10.60
N ASN A 453 8.31 15.58 10.24
CA ASN A 453 8.82 16.76 10.95
C ASN A 453 8.16 18.07 10.50
N ASN A 454 7.51 18.08 9.33
CA ASN A 454 6.95 19.29 8.71
C ASN A 454 5.56 19.02 8.07
N PRO A 455 4.54 18.58 8.84
CA PRO A 455 3.31 18.03 8.26
C PRO A 455 2.38 19.06 7.61
N GLY A 456 2.56 20.36 7.89
CA GLY A 456 1.61 21.40 7.50
C GLY A 456 1.33 21.47 5.99
N ARG A 457 2.37 21.37 5.15
CA ARG A 457 2.21 21.41 3.69
C ARG A 457 1.54 20.15 3.16
N PHE A 458 1.97 18.98 3.63
CA PHE A 458 1.37 17.70 3.27
C PHE A 458 -0.12 17.65 3.65
N ASN A 459 -0.46 18.04 4.88
CA ASN A 459 -1.84 18.06 5.36
C ASN A 459 -2.72 18.98 4.52
N LYS A 460 -2.20 20.15 4.11
CA LYS A 460 -2.94 21.06 3.21
C LYS A 460 -3.19 20.43 1.84
N ILE A 461 -2.18 19.79 1.25
CA ILE A 461 -2.31 19.08 -0.03
C ILE A 461 -3.33 17.94 0.08
N LEU A 462 -3.22 17.12 1.12
CA LEU A 462 -4.14 16.01 1.40
C LEU A 462 -5.59 16.48 1.52
N LYS A 463 -5.85 17.51 2.32
CA LYS A 463 -7.18 18.13 2.46
C LYS A 463 -7.71 18.60 1.11
N ASN A 464 -6.89 19.30 0.33
CA ASN A 464 -7.30 19.80 -0.99
C ASN A 464 -7.67 18.67 -1.95
N ILE A 465 -6.88 17.59 -2.01
CA ILE A 465 -7.20 16.43 -2.86
C ILE A 465 -8.55 15.81 -2.46
N VAL A 466 -8.79 15.65 -1.16
CA VAL A 466 -10.05 15.09 -0.64
C VAL A 466 -11.25 15.97 -0.98
N THR A 467 -11.13 17.29 -0.78
CA THR A 467 -12.20 18.25 -1.13
C THR A 467 -12.48 18.27 -2.64
N GLU A 468 -11.44 18.31 -3.48
CA GLU A 468 -11.59 18.56 -4.92
C GLU A 468 -11.92 17.30 -5.74
N VAL A 469 -11.48 16.12 -5.30
CA VAL A 469 -11.62 14.89 -6.09
C VAL A 469 -11.79 13.60 -5.30
N PHE A 470 -11.04 13.36 -4.21
CA PHE A 470 -11.13 12.11 -3.45
C PHE A 470 -12.28 12.16 -2.43
N ASN A 471 -13.51 12.27 -2.91
CA ASN A 471 -14.72 12.25 -2.10
C ASN A 471 -15.82 11.42 -2.78
N PRO A 472 -16.73 10.79 -2.00
CA PRO A 472 -17.79 9.95 -2.54
C PRO A 472 -18.68 10.67 -3.56
N THR A 473 -19.06 11.92 -3.29
CA THR A 473 -19.90 12.75 -4.18
C THR A 473 -19.33 12.84 -5.59
N THR A 474 -18.01 12.98 -5.71
CA THR A 474 -17.32 13.06 -7.01
C THR A 474 -17.04 11.67 -7.57
N LEU A 475 -16.46 10.76 -6.77
CA LEU A 475 -15.95 9.49 -7.29
C LEU A 475 -17.03 8.44 -7.52
N PHE A 476 -18.12 8.41 -6.75
CA PHE A 476 -19.15 7.38 -6.93
C PHE A 476 -19.84 7.53 -8.28
N SER A 477 -20.24 8.76 -8.64
CA SER A 477 -20.82 9.05 -9.95
C SER A 477 -19.87 8.67 -11.09
N HIS A 478 -18.57 8.98 -10.94
CA HIS A 478 -17.58 8.65 -11.95
C HIS A 478 -17.35 7.14 -12.08
N ILE A 479 -17.33 6.41 -10.95
CA ILE A 479 -17.26 4.94 -10.94
C ILE A 479 -18.47 4.34 -11.65
N ASP A 480 -19.68 4.84 -11.37
CA ASP A 480 -20.91 4.37 -12.01
C ASP A 480 -20.89 4.61 -13.52
N GLU A 481 -20.47 5.79 -13.96
CA GLU A 481 -20.30 6.10 -15.39
C GLU A 481 -19.31 5.16 -16.07
N LEU A 482 -18.13 4.92 -15.47
CA LEU A 482 -17.13 4.02 -16.03
C LEU A 482 -17.62 2.58 -16.06
N LYS A 483 -18.27 2.13 -14.99
CA LYS A 483 -18.80 0.76 -14.85
C LYS A 483 -19.85 0.48 -15.92
N GLU A 484 -20.81 1.37 -16.10
CA GLU A 484 -21.83 1.25 -17.16
C GLU A 484 -21.21 1.33 -18.55
N PHE A 485 -20.20 2.19 -18.75
CA PHE A 485 -19.51 2.31 -20.03
C PHE A 485 -18.80 1.01 -20.45
N ILE A 486 -18.14 0.31 -19.51
CA ILE A 486 -17.40 -0.92 -19.83
C ILE A 486 -18.21 -2.21 -19.66
N ARG A 487 -19.37 -2.17 -19.00
CA ARG A 487 -20.21 -3.35 -18.69
C ARG A 487 -20.40 -4.29 -19.89
N PRO A 488 -20.81 -3.82 -21.09
CA PRO A 488 -21.01 -4.73 -22.23
C PRO A 488 -19.74 -5.49 -22.64
N TYR A 489 -18.58 -4.87 -22.47
CA TYR A 489 -17.29 -5.46 -22.83
C TYR A 489 -16.80 -6.42 -21.76
N VAL A 490 -17.07 -6.14 -20.49
CA VAL A 490 -16.77 -7.06 -19.38
C VAL A 490 -17.65 -8.31 -19.48
N GLU A 491 -18.93 -8.17 -19.82
CA GLU A 491 -19.83 -9.30 -20.07
C GLU A 491 -19.28 -10.20 -21.19
N LEU A 492 -18.83 -9.63 -22.31
CA LEU A 492 -18.18 -10.38 -23.38
C LEU A 492 -16.91 -11.10 -22.92
N ASP A 493 -16.11 -10.48 -22.05
CA ASP A 493 -14.92 -11.07 -21.43
C ASP A 493 -15.21 -12.33 -20.60
N LYS A 494 -16.47 -12.50 -20.15
CA LYS A 494 -16.95 -13.61 -19.32
C LYS A 494 -17.80 -14.63 -20.11
N ILE A 495 -17.79 -14.57 -21.44
CA ILE A 495 -18.43 -15.57 -22.29
C ILE A 495 -17.35 -16.48 -22.89
N PRO A 496 -17.31 -17.77 -22.56
CA PRO A 496 -16.35 -18.69 -23.16
C PRO A 496 -16.73 -19.04 -24.60
N ASP A 497 -15.73 -19.39 -25.41
CA ASP A 497 -15.94 -19.96 -26.73
C ASP A 497 -16.52 -21.40 -26.67
N ASN A 498 -16.76 -22.01 -27.83
CA ASN A 498 -17.26 -23.39 -27.93
C ASN A 498 -16.34 -24.44 -27.29
N ASN A 499 -15.09 -24.10 -26.98
CA ASN A 499 -14.11 -24.96 -26.31
C ASN A 499 -13.98 -24.65 -24.81
N GLY A 500 -14.80 -23.75 -24.27
CA GLY A 500 -14.74 -23.33 -22.87
C GLY A 500 -13.65 -22.29 -22.56
N LYS A 501 -13.04 -21.66 -23.57
CA LYS A 501 -11.94 -20.70 -23.39
C LYS A 501 -12.47 -19.27 -23.35
N TYR A 502 -12.08 -18.53 -22.32
CA TYR A 502 -12.41 -17.11 -22.19
C TYR A 502 -11.46 -16.20 -22.99
N PRO A 503 -11.94 -15.06 -23.51
CA PRO A 503 -11.13 -14.10 -24.26
C PRO A 503 -9.82 -13.71 -23.55
N GLY A 504 -8.69 -13.85 -24.26
CA GLY A 504 -7.37 -13.44 -23.79
C GLY A 504 -6.81 -14.19 -22.57
N ARG A 505 -7.48 -15.24 -22.07
CA ARG A 505 -6.97 -16.10 -20.98
C ARG A 505 -5.96 -17.13 -21.53
N LEU A 506 -4.83 -16.61 -22.03
CA LEU A 506 -3.80 -17.43 -22.67
C LEU A 506 -3.08 -18.36 -21.67
N ASN A 507 -3.11 -18.03 -20.37
CA ASN A 507 -2.69 -18.94 -19.32
C ASN A 507 -3.90 -19.73 -18.79
N GLU A 508 -4.18 -20.85 -19.45
CA GLU A 508 -5.37 -21.69 -19.22
C GLU A 508 -5.37 -22.40 -17.85
N LYS A 509 -4.27 -22.30 -17.09
CA LYS A 509 -4.13 -22.92 -15.77
C LYS A 509 -4.50 -21.96 -14.63
N LEU A 510 -5.08 -20.80 -14.89
CA LEU A 510 -5.35 -19.83 -13.85
C LEU A 510 -6.80 -19.42 -13.86
N ASP A 511 -7.36 -19.37 -12.66
CA ASP A 511 -8.68 -18.83 -12.44
C ASP A 511 -8.66 -17.31 -12.57
N ASP A 512 -9.85 -16.75 -12.72
CA ASP A 512 -10.09 -15.33 -12.89
C ASP A 512 -11.40 -14.95 -12.20
N TYR A 513 -11.63 -13.66 -11.98
CA TYR A 513 -12.80 -13.18 -11.28
C TYR A 513 -14.10 -13.44 -12.05
N THR A 514 -15.19 -13.74 -11.37
CA THR A 514 -16.52 -13.89 -11.98
C THR A 514 -17.14 -12.52 -12.31
N LEU A 515 -18.20 -12.51 -13.13
CA LEU A 515 -18.96 -11.28 -13.37
C LEU A 515 -19.60 -10.73 -12.07
N GLU A 516 -20.03 -11.63 -11.18
CA GLU A 516 -20.59 -11.24 -9.87
C GLU A 516 -19.53 -10.60 -8.96
N GLN A 517 -18.29 -11.10 -8.98
CA GLN A 517 -17.17 -10.47 -8.26
C GLN A 517 -16.81 -9.10 -8.85
N TRP A 518 -16.80 -8.95 -10.18
CA TRP A 518 -16.61 -7.65 -10.84
C TRP A 518 -17.68 -6.63 -10.43
N GLU A 519 -18.96 -7.05 -10.45
CA GLU A 519 -20.10 -6.20 -10.09
C GLU A 519 -20.04 -5.77 -8.62
N ALA A 520 -19.73 -6.72 -7.72
CA ALA A 520 -19.74 -6.47 -6.28
C ALA A 520 -18.52 -5.67 -5.80
N ASN A 521 -17.34 -5.90 -6.40
CA ASN A 521 -16.09 -5.26 -5.99
C ASN A 521 -15.90 -3.85 -6.56
N SER A 522 -16.58 -3.51 -7.65
CA SER A 522 -16.70 -2.11 -8.09
C SER A 522 -17.56 -1.28 -7.11
N GLU A 523 -18.44 -1.94 -6.35
CA GLU A 523 -19.26 -1.33 -5.30
C GLU A 523 -18.58 -1.43 -3.92
N PHE A 524 -19.29 -1.95 -2.91
CA PHE A 524 -18.85 -1.94 -1.52
C PHE A 524 -18.37 -3.31 -1.02
N THR A 525 -18.48 -4.36 -1.84
CA THR A 525 -18.21 -5.73 -1.36
C THR A 525 -16.73 -6.06 -1.43
N THR A 526 -16.16 -6.41 -0.28
CA THR A 526 -14.84 -7.02 -0.19
C THR A 526 -14.90 -8.44 -0.73
N ILE A 527 -14.01 -8.79 -1.65
CA ILE A 527 -13.89 -10.13 -2.25
C ILE A 527 -12.51 -10.72 -1.97
N GLN A 528 -12.35 -12.02 -2.22
CA GLN A 528 -11.05 -12.67 -2.20
C GLN A 528 -10.32 -12.46 -3.54
N THR A 529 -9.04 -12.12 -3.49
CA THR A 529 -8.20 -11.95 -4.67
C THR A 529 -7.79 -13.31 -5.26
N THR A 530 -7.34 -13.33 -6.51
CA THR A 530 -6.79 -14.55 -7.15
C THR A 530 -5.53 -15.08 -6.45
N THR A 531 -4.92 -14.28 -5.57
CA THR A 531 -3.78 -14.63 -4.72
C THR A 531 -4.18 -14.95 -3.28
N GLY A 532 -5.47 -14.93 -2.96
CA GLY A 532 -6.02 -15.35 -1.67
C GLY A 532 -6.14 -14.25 -0.61
N PHE A 533 -5.82 -12.98 -0.94
CA PHE A 533 -5.90 -11.84 -0.02
C PHE A 533 -7.24 -11.09 -0.13
N LYS A 534 -7.41 -10.01 0.63
CA LYS A 534 -8.58 -9.13 0.51
C LYS A 534 -8.42 -8.16 -0.67
N ALA A 535 -9.50 -7.99 -1.41
CA ALA A 535 -9.74 -6.83 -2.26
C ALA A 535 -10.99 -6.12 -1.75
N TYR A 536 -10.81 -4.95 -1.15
CA TYR A 536 -11.93 -4.11 -0.72
C TYR A 536 -12.76 -3.66 -1.93
N GLY A 537 -14.07 -3.47 -1.72
CA GLY A 537 -14.91 -2.79 -2.70
C GLY A 537 -14.40 -1.36 -2.91
N ILE A 538 -14.29 -0.90 -4.16
CA ILE A 538 -13.70 0.41 -4.46
C ILE A 538 -14.47 1.54 -3.77
N LYS A 539 -15.81 1.52 -3.82
CA LYS A 539 -16.64 2.54 -3.14
C LYS A 539 -16.54 2.45 -1.63
N TYR A 540 -16.43 1.24 -1.07
CA TYR A 540 -16.19 1.05 0.36
C TYR A 540 -14.85 1.65 0.79
N TRP A 541 -13.77 1.35 0.05
CA TRP A 541 -12.45 1.91 0.35
C TRP A 541 -12.46 3.45 0.36
N ILE A 542 -13.05 4.05 -0.68
CA ILE A 542 -13.16 5.51 -0.80
C ILE A 542 -13.98 6.08 0.36
N LEU A 543 -15.12 5.49 0.70
CA LEU A 543 -15.98 5.96 1.79
C LEU A 543 -15.26 5.95 3.13
N GLU A 544 -14.68 4.81 3.51
CA GLU A 544 -14.02 4.66 4.80
C GLU A 544 -12.76 5.52 4.89
N LYS A 545 -11.97 5.61 3.81
CA LYS A 545 -10.80 6.49 3.80
C LYS A 545 -11.22 7.96 3.87
N TYR A 546 -12.26 8.37 3.14
CA TYR A 546 -12.82 9.72 3.21
C TYR A 546 -13.25 10.08 4.63
N ARG A 547 -14.08 9.23 5.28
CA ARG A 547 -14.52 9.40 6.66
C ARG A 547 -13.35 9.54 7.62
N PHE A 548 -12.36 8.65 7.51
CA PHE A 548 -11.17 8.67 8.34
C PHE A 548 -10.43 10.01 8.22
N ILE A 549 -10.21 10.50 7.00
CA ILE A 549 -9.51 11.77 6.77
C ILE A 549 -10.34 12.95 7.27
N CYS A 550 -11.65 12.99 6.98
CA CYS A 550 -12.53 14.05 7.44
C CYS A 550 -12.51 14.19 8.97
N LYS A 551 -12.62 13.07 9.69
CA LYS A 551 -12.56 13.03 11.15
C LYS A 551 -11.18 13.42 11.68
N THR A 552 -10.12 12.77 11.19
CA THR A 552 -8.74 12.98 11.68
C THR A 552 -8.26 14.41 11.50
N TYR A 553 -8.71 15.07 10.43
CA TYR A 553 -8.22 16.39 10.04
C TYR A 553 -9.25 17.51 10.24
N TYR A 554 -10.35 17.23 10.94
CA TYR A 554 -11.44 18.17 11.25
C TYR A 554 -11.92 18.93 10.01
N MET A 555 -12.24 18.19 8.95
CA MET A 555 -12.71 18.76 7.69
C MET A 555 -14.25 18.89 7.69
N ASP A 556 -14.75 19.96 7.09
CA ASP A 556 -16.16 20.08 6.72
C ASP A 556 -16.43 19.21 5.50
N CYS A 557 -17.07 18.06 5.72
CA CYS A 557 -17.27 17.00 4.74
C CYS A 557 -18.76 16.74 4.54
N ASP A 558 -19.10 16.10 3.42
CA ASP A 558 -20.50 15.88 3.03
C ASP A 558 -21.24 15.08 4.12
N PRO A 559 -22.29 15.66 4.75
CA PRO A 559 -23.00 15.06 5.89
C PRO A 559 -23.60 13.69 5.56
N ILE A 560 -23.95 13.44 4.29
CA ILE A 560 -24.51 12.14 3.87
C ILE A 560 -23.49 11.03 4.06
N TYR A 561 -22.23 11.29 3.71
CA TYR A 561 -21.20 10.26 3.69
C TYR A 561 -20.43 10.16 5.02
N ILE A 562 -20.47 11.18 5.88
CA ILE A 562 -19.93 11.07 7.24
C ILE A 562 -20.92 10.45 8.24
N ASP A 563 -22.21 10.34 7.90
CA ASP A 563 -23.20 9.63 8.72
C ASP A 563 -22.83 8.15 8.85
N GLU A 564 -22.59 7.69 10.07
CA GLU A 564 -22.27 6.29 10.38
C GLU A 564 -23.42 5.34 10.02
N ASN A 565 -24.65 5.85 9.86
CA ASN A 565 -25.83 5.10 9.43
C ASN A 565 -26.02 5.04 7.91
N TYR A 566 -25.10 5.60 7.11
CA TYR A 566 -25.17 5.49 5.65
C TYR A 566 -25.17 4.02 5.22
N GLU A 567 -26.28 3.58 4.64
CA GLU A 567 -26.48 2.20 4.20
C GLU A 567 -25.86 1.98 2.81
N TYR A 568 -25.18 0.84 2.64
CA TYR A 568 -24.66 0.41 1.35
C TYR A 568 -24.84 -1.09 1.15
N PRO A 569 -25.06 -1.55 -0.10
CA PRO A 569 -25.31 -2.94 -0.38
C PRO A 569 -24.02 -3.77 -0.32
N ILE A 570 -24.12 -4.95 0.30
CA ILE A 570 -23.07 -5.98 0.28
C ILE A 570 -23.61 -7.24 -0.36
N ASN A 571 -22.93 -7.74 -1.40
CA ASN A 571 -23.27 -9.01 -2.01
C ASN A 571 -22.68 -10.17 -1.20
N LYS A 572 -23.51 -10.78 -0.36
CA LYS A 572 -23.15 -11.90 0.52
C LYS A 572 -22.71 -13.17 -0.21
N ASN A 573 -23.02 -13.34 -1.51
CA ASN A 573 -22.62 -14.53 -2.26
C ASN A 573 -21.11 -14.57 -2.54
N VAL A 574 -20.49 -13.39 -2.68
CA VAL A 574 -19.07 -13.24 -3.03
C VAL A 574 -18.27 -12.48 -1.96
N GLU A 575 -18.93 -12.09 -0.87
CA GLU A 575 -18.30 -11.40 0.25
C GLU A 575 -17.25 -12.28 0.92
N TYR A 576 -16.05 -11.73 1.05
CA TYR A 576 -14.97 -12.35 1.79
C TYR A 576 -14.90 -11.81 3.21
N LEU A 577 -15.43 -12.59 4.16
CA LEU A 577 -15.57 -12.20 5.57
C LEU A 577 -14.28 -12.32 6.37
N SER A 578 -13.57 -13.45 6.24
CA SER A 578 -12.40 -13.74 7.07
C SER A 578 -11.52 -14.82 6.45
N TYR A 579 -10.24 -14.79 6.81
CA TYR A 579 -9.28 -15.86 6.57
C TYR A 579 -9.61 -17.13 7.35
N PHE A 580 -10.28 -17.01 8.50
CA PHE A 580 -10.68 -18.12 9.37
C PHE A 580 -12.17 -18.03 9.73
N PRO A 581 -13.07 -18.56 8.89
CA PRO A 581 -14.52 -18.52 9.16
C PRO A 581 -14.92 -19.22 10.46
N SER A 582 -14.13 -20.21 10.91
CA SER A 582 -14.38 -21.02 12.11
C SER A 582 -14.07 -20.32 13.44
N LEU A 583 -13.42 -19.15 13.41
CA LEU A 583 -13.02 -18.38 14.59
C LEU A 583 -13.82 -17.10 14.78
N ASP A 584 -14.75 -16.80 13.87
CA ASP A 584 -15.62 -15.64 14.00
C ASP A 584 -16.72 -15.89 15.04
N PRO A 585 -16.75 -15.18 16.18
CA PRO A 585 -17.77 -15.35 17.21
C PRO A 585 -19.20 -15.07 16.70
N SER A 586 -19.35 -14.40 15.53
CA SER A 586 -20.64 -14.09 14.92
C SER A 586 -21.38 -15.31 14.34
N THR A 587 -20.71 -16.45 14.13
CA THR A 587 -21.32 -17.64 13.50
C THR A 587 -21.87 -18.68 14.49
N THR A 588 -21.95 -18.36 15.79
CA THR A 588 -22.53 -19.30 16.75
C THR A 588 -24.06 -19.27 16.71
N THR A 589 -24.63 -20.28 16.05
CA THR A 589 -26.05 -20.64 16.03
C THR A 589 -26.72 -20.40 17.40
N THR A 590 -27.71 -19.52 17.42
CA THR A 590 -28.44 -19.09 18.62
C THR A 590 -29.08 -20.30 19.33
N THR A 591 -28.56 -20.66 20.50
CA THR A 591 -29.30 -21.48 21.47
C THR A 591 -29.55 -20.64 22.71
N THR A 592 -30.81 -20.23 22.84
CA THR A 592 -31.32 -19.41 23.94
C THR A 592 -31.23 -20.19 25.25
N ILE A 593 -30.37 -19.78 26.20
CA ILE A 593 -30.52 -20.17 27.61
C ILE A 593 -30.39 -18.96 28.54
N ARG A 594 -31.36 -18.95 29.45
CA ARG A 594 -31.80 -17.96 30.43
C ARG A 594 -30.70 -17.47 31.38
N ARG A 595 -30.71 -16.14 31.57
CA ARG A 595 -29.96 -15.33 32.55
C ARG A 595 -30.18 -15.83 33.98
N ILE A 596 -29.09 -16.07 34.73
CA ILE A 596 -29.07 -16.13 36.20
C ILE A 596 -27.98 -15.19 36.71
N THR A 597 -28.39 -14.33 37.63
CA THR A 597 -27.63 -13.26 38.29
C THR A 597 -26.94 -13.80 39.54
N THR A 598 -25.67 -13.45 39.77
CA THR A 598 -24.98 -13.49 41.09
C THR A 598 -23.70 -12.64 40.95
N SER A 599 -23.69 -11.40 41.44
CA SER A 599 -23.33 -10.95 42.80
C SER A 599 -21.83 -11.00 43.12
N THR A 600 -21.24 -9.82 43.06
CA THR A 600 -19.87 -9.40 43.37
C THR A 600 -19.47 -9.67 44.82
N THR A 601 -18.18 -9.93 45.07
CA THR A 601 -17.59 -9.75 46.40
C THR A 601 -16.17 -9.20 46.26
N THR A 602 -15.99 -8.01 46.82
CA THR A 602 -14.77 -7.21 46.87
C THR A 602 -13.86 -7.72 47.99
N THR A 603 -12.56 -7.84 47.75
CA THR A 603 -11.56 -8.01 48.81
C THR A 603 -10.60 -6.83 48.79
N THR A 604 -10.57 -6.12 49.91
CA THR A 604 -9.72 -4.95 50.18
C THR A 604 -8.37 -5.41 50.71
N THR A 605 -7.27 -4.90 50.15
CA THR A 605 -5.93 -5.04 50.74
C THR A 605 -5.32 -3.66 50.89
N THR A 606 -4.98 -3.33 52.13
CA THR A 606 -4.40 -2.06 52.59
C THR A 606 -2.88 -2.13 52.49
N THR A 607 -2.23 -1.10 51.92
CA THR A 607 -0.78 -0.91 52.09
C THR A 607 -0.43 0.56 52.31
N THR A 608 0.39 0.76 53.33
CA THR A 608 0.79 1.99 54.01
C THR A 608 1.74 2.86 53.18
N THR A 609 1.53 4.19 53.20
CA THR A 609 2.36 5.19 52.50
C THR A 609 3.38 5.82 53.45
N THR A 610 4.61 6.05 52.97
CA THR A 610 5.65 6.84 53.66
C THR A 610 5.92 8.10 52.84
N SER A 611 5.87 9.26 53.47
CA SER A 611 5.98 10.58 52.83
C SER A 611 7.42 11.07 52.68
N PHE A 612 7.73 11.68 51.54
CA PHE A 612 8.78 12.70 51.41
C PHE A 612 8.18 13.93 50.72
N ILE A 613 8.43 15.11 51.27
CA ILE A 613 7.92 16.41 50.80
C ILE A 613 9.05 17.14 50.06
N THR A 614 8.79 17.58 48.83
CA THR A 614 9.45 18.75 48.20
C THR A 614 8.53 19.34 47.10
N PRO A 615 8.75 20.58 46.63
CA PRO A 615 7.80 21.69 46.70
C PRO A 615 6.85 21.84 45.49
N THR A 616 5.61 22.24 45.78
CA THR A 616 4.43 22.31 44.92
C THR A 616 4.46 23.46 43.90
N LYS A 617 4.30 23.16 42.60
CA LYS A 617 3.78 24.09 41.59
C LYS A 617 2.24 23.96 41.55
N ILE A 618 1.52 25.07 41.58
CA ILE A 618 0.07 25.13 41.87
C ILE A 618 -0.76 24.51 40.73
N ALA A 619 -1.56 23.48 41.02
CA ALA A 619 -2.59 22.94 40.14
C ALA A 619 -3.70 23.99 39.92
N THR A 620 -4.04 24.27 38.67
CA THR A 620 -5.20 25.12 38.33
C THR A 620 -6.45 24.25 38.40
N THR A 621 -7.41 24.65 39.23
CA THR A 621 -8.67 23.93 39.43
C THR A 621 -9.74 24.54 38.53
N TYR A 622 -10.24 23.76 37.57
CA TYR A 622 -11.35 24.15 36.71
C TYR A 622 -12.69 23.77 37.36
N ASN A 623 -13.69 24.63 37.26
CA ASN A 623 -15.02 24.42 37.85
C ASN A 623 -16.04 23.92 36.80
N CYS A 624 -15.82 24.22 35.52
CA CYS A 624 -16.64 23.78 34.39
C CYS A 624 -15.77 23.48 33.17
N LEU A 625 -16.26 22.63 32.28
CA LEU A 625 -15.51 22.23 31.07
C LEU A 625 -15.11 23.42 30.19
N ALA A 626 -15.92 24.48 30.16
CA ALA A 626 -15.65 25.67 29.35
C ALA A 626 -14.37 26.42 29.75
N GLU A 627 -13.91 26.30 31.01
CA GLU A 627 -12.65 26.93 31.45
C GLU A 627 -11.42 26.29 30.80
N LEU A 628 -11.52 25.04 30.30
CA LEU A 628 -10.47 24.40 29.49
C LEU A 628 -10.26 25.09 28.14
N LEU A 629 -11.30 25.75 27.63
CA LEU A 629 -11.32 26.46 26.35
C LEU A 629 -11.11 27.98 26.53
N GLY A 630 -10.85 28.43 27.76
CA GLY A 630 -10.65 29.84 28.10
C GLY A 630 -11.94 30.64 28.32
N TYR A 631 -13.10 29.97 28.45
CA TYR A 631 -14.39 30.62 28.76
C TYR A 631 -14.75 30.46 30.24
N SER A 632 -15.49 31.41 30.81
CA SER A 632 -15.89 31.35 32.23
C SER A 632 -17.05 30.38 32.46
N CYS A 633 -17.18 29.87 33.68
CA CYS A 633 -18.40 29.17 34.08
C CYS A 633 -19.58 30.12 34.20
N CYS A 634 -20.77 29.64 33.84
CA CYS A 634 -21.99 30.41 34.02
C CYS A 634 -22.26 30.67 35.50
N SER A 635 -22.88 31.82 35.80
CA SER A 635 -23.42 32.09 37.13
C SER A 635 -24.39 30.98 37.54
N PRO A 636 -24.45 30.57 38.81
CA PRO A 636 -25.42 29.58 39.30
C PRO A 636 -26.89 29.93 39.01
N GLU A 637 -27.19 31.21 38.76
CA GLU A 637 -28.53 31.70 38.39
C GLU A 637 -28.85 31.52 36.90
N ASN A 638 -27.83 31.31 36.06
CA ASN A 638 -27.98 31.06 34.63
C ASN A 638 -28.00 29.55 34.38
N THR A 639 -29.20 28.98 34.19
CA THR A 639 -29.39 27.54 33.94
C THR A 639 -29.90 27.24 32.52
N ASN A 640 -29.99 28.25 31.66
CA ASN A 640 -30.56 28.11 30.32
C ASN A 640 -29.47 27.65 29.35
N ILE A 641 -29.66 26.46 28.78
CA ILE A 641 -28.77 25.88 27.78
C ILE A 641 -29.14 26.48 26.41
N TYR A 642 -28.19 27.16 25.79
CA TYR A 642 -28.33 27.76 24.45
C TYR A 642 -27.61 26.97 23.36
N LEU A 643 -26.58 26.20 23.73
CA LEU A 643 -25.78 25.37 22.85
C LEU A 643 -25.27 24.15 23.61
N GLN A 644 -25.19 23.00 22.95
CA GLN A 644 -24.62 21.77 23.51
C GLN A 644 -23.66 21.17 22.47
N ASP A 645 -22.43 20.88 22.88
CA ASP A 645 -21.39 20.26 22.06
C ASP A 645 -20.56 19.24 22.85
N GLU A 646 -19.48 18.74 22.25
CA GLU A 646 -18.56 17.77 22.90
C GLU A 646 -17.84 18.31 24.15
N ASN A 647 -17.85 19.63 24.36
CA ASN A 647 -17.26 20.30 25.53
C ASN A 647 -18.31 20.67 26.60
N GLY A 648 -19.56 20.23 26.42
CA GLY A 648 -20.63 20.34 27.40
C GLY A 648 -21.78 21.27 26.99
N ASP A 649 -22.58 21.61 27.98
CA ASP A 649 -23.71 22.52 27.88
C ASP A 649 -23.22 23.97 28.07
N TRP A 650 -23.69 24.87 27.22
CA TRP A 650 -23.29 26.27 27.20
C TRP A 650 -24.47 27.20 27.47
N GLY A 651 -24.24 28.17 28.34
CA GLY A 651 -25.11 29.30 28.59
C GLY A 651 -24.58 30.59 27.95
N PHE A 652 -25.42 31.61 27.86
CA PHE A 652 -25.01 32.96 27.44
C PHE A 652 -25.34 33.95 28.55
N ASP A 653 -24.36 34.71 29.01
CA ASP A 653 -24.54 35.79 29.98
C ASP A 653 -24.89 37.07 29.24
N PHE A 654 -26.17 37.48 29.30
CA PHE A 654 -26.66 38.67 28.61
C PHE A 654 -26.22 39.98 29.28
N GLU A 655 -25.78 39.96 30.54
CA GLU A 655 -25.26 41.15 31.22
C GLU A 655 -23.82 41.45 30.79
N LYS A 656 -23.03 40.41 30.56
CA LYS A 656 -21.63 40.51 30.13
C LYS A 656 -21.42 40.33 28.62
N ASN A 657 -22.46 39.87 27.91
CA ASN A 657 -22.46 39.58 26.48
C ASN A 657 -21.36 38.56 26.08
N GLU A 658 -21.26 37.47 26.85
CA GLU A 658 -20.25 36.41 26.67
C GLU A 658 -20.84 35.00 26.84
N TRP A 659 -20.21 34.02 26.18
CA TRP A 659 -20.52 32.60 26.36
C TRP A 659 -19.91 32.06 27.65
N CYS A 660 -20.65 31.18 28.33
CA CYS A 660 -20.21 30.56 29.57
C CYS A 660 -20.58 29.05 29.62
N GLY A 661 -19.82 28.27 30.38
CA GLY A 661 -20.07 26.82 30.53
C GLY A 661 -21.02 26.47 31.66
N LEU A 662 -21.94 25.55 31.42
CA LEU A 662 -22.89 25.00 32.40
C LEU A 662 -22.49 23.61 32.90
N THR A 663 -21.72 22.85 32.12
CA THR A 663 -21.30 21.49 32.53
C THR A 663 -20.15 21.54 33.54
N PRO A 664 -20.31 20.97 34.75
CA PRO A 664 -19.24 20.90 35.74
C PRO A 664 -18.03 20.15 35.20
N TYR A 665 -16.83 20.62 35.54
CA TYR A 665 -15.60 19.91 35.23
C TYR A 665 -15.46 18.73 36.20
N ILE A 666 -15.47 17.52 35.67
CA ILE A 666 -15.10 16.31 36.39
C ILE A 666 -13.75 15.90 35.83
N GLU A 667 -12.72 15.90 36.68
CA GLU A 667 -11.38 15.50 36.29
C GLU A 667 -11.36 14.00 35.95
N THR A 668 -11.38 13.69 34.66
CA THR A 668 -11.29 12.32 34.14
C THR A 668 -9.88 12.06 33.64
N CYS A 669 -9.29 10.95 34.07
CA CYS A 669 -7.94 10.58 33.66
C CYS A 669 -7.97 9.70 32.42
N TRP A 670 -7.50 10.25 31.30
CA TRP A 670 -7.49 9.59 30.00
C TRP A 670 -6.75 8.24 30.01
N SER A 671 -5.71 8.08 30.85
CA SER A 671 -4.92 6.85 30.91
C SER A 671 -5.67 5.65 31.47
N GLU A 672 -6.71 5.87 32.27
CA GLU A 672 -7.46 4.77 32.90
C GLU A 672 -8.23 3.95 31.86
N GLU A 673 -8.69 4.59 30.77
CA GLU A 673 -9.42 3.91 29.69
C GLU A 673 -8.54 2.97 28.87
N ILE A 674 -7.23 3.24 28.84
CA ILE A 674 -6.20 2.42 28.16
C ILE A 674 -5.42 1.52 29.14
N GLY A 675 -5.90 1.41 30.39
CA GLY A 675 -5.42 0.43 31.37
C GLY A 675 -4.29 0.91 32.28
N TYR A 676 -3.96 2.20 32.30
CA TYR A 676 -2.91 2.78 33.14
C TYR A 676 -3.47 3.73 34.22
N PRO A 677 -2.97 3.66 35.47
CA PRO A 677 -3.46 4.49 36.56
C PRO A 677 -3.16 5.98 36.30
N CYS A 678 -3.92 6.85 36.95
CA CYS A 678 -3.64 8.28 36.92
C CYS A 678 -2.43 8.66 37.80
N CYS A 679 -1.61 9.61 37.35
CA CYS A 679 -0.52 10.13 38.18
C CYS A 679 -1.08 10.93 39.34
N LYS A 680 -0.55 10.71 40.55
CA LYS A 680 -1.01 11.42 41.76
C LYS A 680 -0.39 12.80 41.91
N THR A 681 0.73 13.04 41.23
CA THR A 681 1.44 14.32 41.25
C THR A 681 1.70 14.83 39.83
N CYS A 682 1.72 16.15 39.67
CA CYS A 682 2.00 16.80 38.38
C CYS A 682 3.52 16.88 38.07
N ASP A 683 4.37 16.51 39.02
CA ASP A 683 5.83 16.72 38.98
C ASP A 683 6.61 15.51 38.42
N VAL A 684 5.89 14.49 37.94
CA VAL A 684 6.42 13.30 37.25
C VAL A 684 6.16 13.46 35.77
N PHE A 685 6.93 14.32 35.10
CA PHE A 685 6.92 14.41 33.65
C PHE A 685 8.12 13.63 33.11
N TYR A 686 7.84 12.61 32.29
CA TYR A 686 8.86 11.81 31.63
C TYR A 686 8.83 12.03 30.11
N GLU A 687 7.67 11.77 29.48
CA GLU A 687 7.47 11.89 28.02
C GLU A 687 6.04 12.34 27.67
N GLU A 688 5.83 12.82 26.45
CA GLU A 688 4.52 13.18 25.88
C GLU A 688 4.38 12.50 24.51
N ASP A 689 3.25 11.83 24.28
CA ASP A 689 2.91 11.20 23.01
C ASP A 689 1.52 11.63 22.53
N TYR A 690 0.96 10.93 21.55
CA TYR A 690 -0.35 11.29 20.98
C TYR A 690 -1.54 10.92 21.87
N GLU A 691 -1.34 10.12 22.93
CA GLU A 691 -2.38 9.70 23.88
C GLU A 691 -2.45 10.68 25.07
N GLY A 692 -1.31 11.24 25.47
CA GLY A 692 -1.24 12.32 26.44
C GLY A 692 0.14 12.48 27.06
N ARG A 693 0.21 13.21 28.19
CA ARG A 693 1.47 13.41 28.93
C ARG A 693 1.63 12.32 29.99
N TRP A 694 2.77 11.65 30.01
CA TRP A 694 2.99 10.50 30.87
C TRP A 694 3.99 10.80 32.01
N GLY A 695 3.75 10.15 33.15
CA GLY A 695 4.61 10.16 34.32
C GLY A 695 4.95 8.75 34.81
N ILE A 696 5.95 8.66 35.69
CA ILE A 696 6.36 7.40 36.32
C ILE A 696 6.31 7.57 37.85
N GLU A 697 5.41 6.87 38.52
CA GLU A 697 5.29 6.84 39.99
C GLU A 697 5.44 5.41 40.51
N ASN A 698 6.35 5.21 41.48
CA ASN A 698 6.66 3.89 42.06
C ASN A 698 6.97 2.82 40.99
N ASP A 699 7.82 3.16 40.02
CA ASP A 699 8.22 2.30 38.90
C ASP A 699 7.06 1.83 38.00
N ASN A 700 5.92 2.52 38.01
CA ASN A 700 4.78 2.25 37.13
C ASN A 700 4.41 3.50 36.31
N TRP A 701 4.02 3.28 35.06
CA TRP A 701 3.52 4.32 34.17
C TRP A 701 2.15 4.82 34.62
N CYS A 702 1.95 6.13 34.53
CA CYS A 702 0.70 6.79 34.82
C CYS A 702 0.43 7.95 33.86
N GLY A 703 -0.83 8.24 33.57
CA GLY A 703 -1.20 9.41 32.77
C GLY A 703 -1.26 10.66 33.63
N ILE A 704 -0.63 11.75 33.18
CA ILE A 704 -0.68 13.05 33.86
C ILE A 704 -2.06 13.67 33.59
N PRO A 705 -2.81 14.06 34.63
CA PRO A 705 -4.10 14.72 34.48
C PRO A 705 -4.01 16.00 33.65
N THR A 706 -5.09 16.32 32.92
CA THR A 706 -5.21 17.57 32.15
C THR A 706 -5.18 18.83 33.02
N SER A 707 -5.48 18.72 34.32
CA SER A 707 -5.35 19.82 35.30
C SER A 707 -3.90 20.24 35.56
N CYS A 708 -2.92 19.38 35.24
CA CYS A 708 -1.50 19.63 35.42
C CYS A 708 -0.91 20.50 34.28
N SER A 709 -1.53 21.63 33.93
CA SER A 709 -1.05 22.52 32.85
C SER A 709 0.24 23.27 33.26
N TYR A 710 1.22 23.36 32.35
CA TYR A 710 2.39 24.23 32.54
C TYR A 710 2.00 25.70 32.31
N ASN A 711 2.16 26.54 33.35
CA ASN A 711 2.53 27.96 33.14
C ASN A 711 4.04 28.07 32.95
#